data_AF-A0A9E0IM07-F1
#
_entry.id   AF-A0A9E0IM07-F1
#
_cell.length_a   1.000
_cell.length_b   1.000
_cell.length_c   1.000
_cell.angle_alpha   90.00
_cell.angle_beta   90.00
_cell.angle_gamma   90.00
#
_symmetry.space_group_name_H-M   'P 1'
#
loop_
_entity.id
_entity.type
_entity.pdbx_description
1 polymer ?
#
loop_
_entity_poly.entity_id
_entity_poly.type
_entity_poly.pdbx_seq_one_letter_code
_entity_poly.pdbx_strand_id
1 'polypeptide(L)'
;MGSLVRRPPVLLLLAGAVGCATSSPVDVGLENLAVSAVSPDVIVPGTALTLSGSSFVGPQWGEASIRLSGADVEVVWPARFVDFEHMVVDVSADMIDEIGDGARAEGELALEVVSAVDGDTYVSNNLGVDLRFVRSLTPEVIAVPSGTLLFVNDQVEIEGDGFLLGGDEGESVARVTGCFTPQGGGACDPVAPVEVPLRPRTPFSRRQASFPFKPAIAGIRPGTFTGDVTVINRHQGGPAPQASPVSVSYDLIESQITRVTPTAVSLGQYVVIEGGGFVGGEAGAITELDLVGTFQATGAPMPAPVSLTLIPEFTAGNRVRYVLSEQDAIGQLIDLRVDTGTFSGTITPIVEYGGDRVTGVGLSASFSIAPVRQVVFLDFRPTYVESLRAFGLRAVDSKVRERVLAVVDRAYQGVNMEFRTSAPDDYALFSHVELHGTDPNGQGLFGYDNTPGKDDNNVRLYDRLGGVNAATQQDGYPGFGGVFVESLMGFSLDPGRWAMQVPGADPEFDKIFDPFRSDRDGRAISSSDSPGAVRALGSGDTCPAASDDRGAQMDCAVFVLGNLIGGTLAHEIGHSLGLANPNAEGFHNNGDEPNRLMDSGGDRPFLERAELMGLGPGVFCDEEYAYLRMILPSSDPPPDLTRPPCY
;
A
#
# COMPACT_ATOMS: atom_id res chain seq x y z
N MET A 1 75.57 12.46 70.53
CA MET A 1 74.23 12.95 70.93
C MET A 1 73.41 13.07 69.65
N GLY A 2 72.59 12.05 69.38
CA GLY A 2 71.66 12.02 68.26
C GLY A 2 70.30 12.58 68.66
N SER A 3 69.56 13.12 67.70
CA SER A 3 68.17 13.53 67.88
C SER A 3 67.31 12.92 66.77
N LEU A 4 66.34 12.12 67.20
CA LEU A 4 65.27 11.54 66.41
C LEU A 4 64.26 12.64 66.05
N VAL A 5 63.76 12.64 64.81
CA VAL A 5 62.54 13.35 64.42
C VAL A 5 61.54 12.37 63.83
N ARG A 6 60.35 12.36 64.44
CA ARG A 6 59.19 11.49 64.17
C ARG A 6 58.48 11.87 62.86
N ARG A 7 58.01 10.87 62.12
CA ARG A 7 57.07 10.99 60.99
C ARG A 7 55.61 11.05 61.48
N PRO A 8 54.71 11.82 60.85
CA PRO A 8 53.26 11.73 61.07
C PRO A 8 52.62 10.66 60.16
N PRO A 9 51.40 10.19 60.47
CA PRO A 9 50.73 9.11 59.72
C PRO A 9 50.07 9.64 58.43
N VAL A 10 50.12 8.81 57.40
CA VAL A 10 49.42 8.96 56.12
C VAL A 10 47.94 8.63 56.33
N LEU A 11 47.06 9.61 56.07
CA LEU A 11 45.61 9.44 56.04
C LEU A 11 45.21 8.93 54.65
N LEU A 12 44.67 7.72 54.57
CA LEU A 12 44.12 7.11 53.36
C LEU A 12 42.71 7.69 53.13
N LEU A 13 42.53 8.50 52.08
CA LEU A 13 41.21 8.91 51.59
C LEU A 13 40.76 7.92 50.51
N LEU A 14 39.83 7.02 50.86
CA LEU A 14 39.01 6.31 49.88
C LEU A 14 37.95 7.27 49.35
N ALA A 15 38.12 7.73 48.11
CA ALA A 15 37.03 8.32 47.34
C ALA A 15 36.29 7.19 46.62
N GLY A 16 35.12 6.81 47.14
CA GLY A 16 34.20 5.93 46.46
C GLY A 16 33.53 6.67 45.31
N ALA A 17 33.95 6.39 44.07
CA ALA A 17 33.21 6.76 42.88
C ALA A 17 32.09 5.73 42.67
N VAL A 18 30.91 6.02 43.20
CA VAL A 18 29.67 5.37 42.73
C VAL A 18 29.26 6.12 41.48
N GLY A 19 29.78 5.68 40.33
CA GLY A 19 29.24 6.09 39.04
C GLY A 19 27.98 5.29 38.77
N CYS A 20 26.81 5.89 39.03
CA CYS A 20 25.56 5.43 38.46
C CYS A 20 25.61 5.73 36.95
N ALA A 21 26.09 4.77 36.16
CA ALA A 21 25.91 4.79 34.72
C ALA A 21 24.46 4.35 34.43
N THR A 22 23.54 5.30 34.40
CA THR A 22 22.21 5.12 33.82
C THR A 22 22.30 5.42 32.33
N SER A 23 22.95 4.54 31.57
CA SER A 23 22.71 4.47 30.13
C SER A 23 21.56 3.50 29.94
N SER A 24 20.35 4.03 29.72
CA SER A 24 19.27 3.22 29.16
C SER A 24 19.82 2.53 27.90
N PRO A 25 19.60 1.21 27.73
CA PRO A 25 20.08 0.50 26.54
C PRO A 25 19.54 1.21 25.30
N VAL A 26 20.41 1.38 24.30
CA VAL A 26 20.02 2.00 23.03
C VAL A 26 19.00 1.08 22.37
N ASP A 27 17.82 1.61 22.05
CA ASP A 27 16.77 0.86 21.33
C ASP A 27 17.26 0.61 19.90
N VAL A 28 17.49 -0.67 19.58
CA VAL A 28 17.96 -1.10 18.26
C VAL A 28 16.81 -1.59 17.38
N GLY A 29 15.63 -1.83 17.96
CA GLY A 29 14.46 -2.35 17.26
C GLY A 29 14.49 -3.83 16.91
N LEU A 30 15.41 -4.58 17.49
CA LEU A 30 15.64 -6.00 17.23
C LEU A 30 15.19 -6.87 18.41
N GLU A 31 14.51 -6.28 19.40
CA GLU A 31 14.09 -6.94 20.63
C GLU A 31 13.06 -8.06 20.38
N ASN A 32 12.37 -8.02 19.23
CA ASN A 32 11.43 -9.04 18.79
C ASN A 32 11.78 -9.59 17.40
N LEU A 33 13.08 -9.68 17.07
CA LEU A 33 13.55 -10.30 15.83
C LEU A 33 13.12 -11.77 15.78
N ALA A 34 12.27 -12.11 14.81
CA ALA A 34 11.76 -13.47 14.67
C ALA A 34 11.57 -13.84 13.19
N VAL A 35 11.79 -15.11 12.87
CA VAL A 35 11.49 -15.70 11.55
C VAL A 35 10.41 -16.77 11.75
N SER A 36 9.30 -16.64 11.04
CA SER A 36 8.14 -17.51 11.17
C SER A 36 7.96 -18.46 9.97
N ALA A 37 8.46 -18.10 8.79
CA ALA A 37 8.38 -18.93 7.59
C ALA A 37 9.54 -18.66 6.61
N VAL A 38 9.81 -19.65 5.75
CA VAL A 38 10.74 -19.55 4.61
C VAL A 38 10.15 -20.25 3.39
N SER A 39 10.33 -19.69 2.18
CA SER A 39 9.86 -20.27 0.92
C SER A 39 10.66 -19.75 -0.28
N PRO A 40 10.77 -20.50 -1.40
CA PRO A 40 10.32 -21.87 -1.63
C PRO A 40 11.19 -22.94 -0.93
N ASP A 41 10.73 -24.20 -0.94
CA ASP A 41 11.45 -25.38 -0.44
C ASP A 41 12.47 -25.95 -1.45
N VAL A 42 12.23 -25.78 -2.75
CA VAL A 42 13.16 -26.17 -3.82
C VAL A 42 13.86 -24.93 -4.38
N ILE A 43 15.19 -24.94 -4.32
CA ILE A 43 16.07 -23.83 -4.63
C ILE A 43 16.91 -24.18 -5.85
N VAL A 44 16.91 -23.28 -6.84
CA VAL A 44 17.74 -23.30 -8.05
C VAL A 44 18.56 -22.02 -8.16
N PRO A 45 19.59 -21.94 -9.02
CA PRO A 45 20.28 -20.68 -9.23
C PRO A 45 19.29 -19.59 -9.64
N GLY A 46 19.34 -18.44 -8.97
CA GLY A 46 18.44 -17.31 -9.16
C GLY A 46 17.17 -17.34 -8.31
N THR A 47 16.96 -18.35 -7.45
CA THR A 47 15.83 -18.37 -6.52
C THR A 47 15.94 -17.23 -5.51
N ALA A 48 14.87 -16.43 -5.38
CA ALA A 48 14.70 -15.49 -4.29
C ALA A 48 14.09 -16.21 -3.07
N LEU A 49 14.93 -16.67 -2.14
CA LEU A 49 14.48 -17.33 -0.91
C LEU A 49 13.91 -16.27 0.04
N THR A 50 12.59 -16.30 0.23
CA THR A 50 11.85 -15.31 1.02
C THR A 50 11.67 -15.79 2.45
N LEU A 51 11.98 -14.93 3.41
CA LEU A 51 11.74 -15.11 4.83
C LEU A 51 10.61 -14.18 5.27
N SER A 52 9.66 -14.71 6.03
CA SER A 52 8.62 -13.93 6.71
C SER A 52 8.84 -13.94 8.22
N GLY A 53 8.56 -12.83 8.89
CA GLY A 53 8.87 -12.68 10.30
C GLY A 53 8.43 -11.34 10.90
N SER A 54 9.14 -10.89 11.94
CA SER A 54 8.88 -9.61 12.60
C SER A 54 10.17 -8.91 13.02
N SER A 55 10.09 -7.57 13.12
CA SER A 55 11.18 -6.70 13.56
C SER A 55 12.42 -6.79 12.67
N PHE A 56 12.22 -7.00 11.38
CA PHE A 56 13.28 -6.85 10.39
C PHE A 56 13.65 -5.38 10.27
N VAL A 57 14.91 -5.08 9.98
CA VAL A 57 15.41 -3.71 9.88
C VAL A 57 16.17 -3.50 8.59
N GLY A 58 16.09 -2.28 8.06
CA GLY A 58 16.84 -1.88 6.86
C GLY A 58 18.35 -1.79 7.10
N PRO A 59 19.15 -1.71 6.02
CA PRO A 59 20.62 -1.72 6.07
C PRO A 59 21.22 -0.56 6.88
N GLN A 60 20.50 0.55 7.05
CA GLN A 60 20.91 1.67 7.90
C GLN A 60 20.90 1.35 9.40
N TRP A 61 20.24 0.27 9.80
CA TRP A 61 20.09 -0.17 11.20
C TRP A 61 20.84 -1.46 11.51
N GLY A 62 21.20 -2.24 10.49
CA GLY A 62 22.06 -3.41 10.65
C GLY A 62 22.21 -4.20 9.37
N GLU A 63 23.27 -5.00 9.30
CA GLU A 63 23.51 -5.95 8.23
C GLU A 63 22.91 -7.31 8.60
N ALA A 64 22.10 -7.88 7.71
CA ALA A 64 21.37 -9.12 7.96
C ALA A 64 21.96 -10.29 7.15
N SER A 65 22.06 -11.45 7.77
CA SER A 65 22.46 -12.71 7.13
C SER A 65 21.66 -13.88 7.69
N ILE A 66 21.34 -14.86 6.86
CA ILE A 66 20.80 -16.13 7.34
C ILE A 66 21.96 -17.06 7.70
N ARG A 67 21.79 -17.84 8.77
CA ARG A 67 22.58 -19.03 9.05
C ARG A 67 21.71 -20.25 8.82
N LEU A 68 22.11 -21.11 7.89
CA LEU A 68 21.49 -22.40 7.64
C LEU A 68 22.39 -23.49 8.20
N SER A 69 21.84 -24.33 9.08
CA SER A 69 22.56 -25.42 9.74
C SER A 69 21.77 -26.72 9.64
N GLY A 70 22.41 -27.79 9.19
CA GLY A 70 21.83 -29.13 9.03
C GLY A 70 22.93 -30.18 9.06
N ALA A 71 22.56 -31.46 8.91
CA ALA A 71 23.52 -32.57 9.06
C ALA A 71 24.75 -32.46 8.14
N ASP A 72 24.57 -31.95 6.92
CA ASP A 72 25.60 -31.83 5.89
C ASP A 72 25.74 -30.39 5.34
N VAL A 73 25.10 -29.41 5.95
CA VAL A 73 25.07 -28.01 5.47
C VAL A 73 25.30 -27.05 6.63
N GLU A 74 26.32 -26.21 6.51
CA GLU A 74 26.55 -25.09 7.41
C GLU A 74 27.03 -23.89 6.60
N VAL A 75 26.12 -22.95 6.33
CA VAL A 75 26.39 -21.77 5.49
C VAL A 75 25.81 -20.50 6.11
N VAL A 76 26.43 -19.37 5.79
CA VAL A 76 25.94 -18.04 6.15
C VAL A 76 25.82 -17.21 4.89
N TRP A 77 24.61 -16.73 4.58
CA TRP A 77 24.33 -15.99 3.35
C TRP A 77 23.70 -14.62 3.66
N PRO A 78 24.04 -13.57 2.89
CA PRO A 78 23.47 -12.24 3.10
C PRO A 78 21.97 -12.23 2.81
N ALA A 79 21.22 -11.53 3.65
CA ALA A 79 19.79 -11.28 3.48
C ALA A 79 19.54 -9.79 3.21
N ARG A 80 18.65 -9.51 2.27
CA ARG A 80 18.25 -8.16 1.87
C ARG A 80 16.88 -7.83 2.43
N PHE A 81 16.79 -6.66 3.06
CA PHE A 81 15.55 -6.10 3.58
C PHE A 81 14.57 -5.75 2.46
N VAL A 82 13.31 -6.18 2.62
CA VAL A 82 12.18 -5.77 1.77
C VAL A 82 11.29 -4.85 2.58
N ASP A 83 10.82 -5.32 3.73
CA ASP A 83 10.03 -4.57 4.70
C ASP A 83 10.20 -5.16 6.11
N PHE A 84 9.46 -4.63 7.09
CA PHE A 84 9.59 -5.02 8.50
C PHE A 84 9.13 -6.45 8.81
N GLU A 85 8.52 -7.14 7.85
CA GLU A 85 8.02 -8.51 7.94
C GLU A 85 8.65 -9.46 6.90
N HIS A 86 9.36 -8.94 5.89
CA HIS A 86 9.96 -9.71 4.80
C HIS A 86 11.45 -9.41 4.55
N MET A 87 12.23 -10.49 4.42
CA MET A 87 13.64 -10.49 3.98
C MET A 87 13.79 -11.45 2.80
N VAL A 88 14.77 -11.21 1.93
CA VAL A 88 15.06 -12.07 0.77
C VAL A 88 16.54 -12.41 0.71
N VAL A 89 16.85 -13.68 0.41
CA VAL A 89 18.20 -14.13 0.04
C VAL A 89 18.19 -14.47 -1.45
N ASP A 90 18.98 -13.74 -2.22
CA ASP A 90 19.12 -13.94 -3.67
C ASP A 90 20.14 -15.08 -3.91
N VAL A 91 19.66 -16.30 -4.17
CA VAL A 91 20.50 -17.51 -4.24
C VAL A 91 21.23 -17.59 -5.58
N SER A 92 22.56 -17.57 -5.56
CA SER A 92 23.39 -17.65 -6.77
C SER A 92 23.77 -19.10 -7.13
N ALA A 93 24.34 -19.29 -8.33
CA ALA A 93 24.93 -20.57 -8.73
C ALA A 93 26.11 -20.97 -7.81
N ASP A 94 26.94 -20.01 -7.41
CA ASP A 94 28.09 -20.25 -6.52
C ASP A 94 27.65 -20.73 -5.13
N MET A 95 26.53 -20.21 -4.62
CA MET A 95 25.92 -20.67 -3.36
C MET A 95 25.42 -22.12 -3.45
N ILE A 96 24.85 -22.53 -4.58
CA ILE A 96 24.45 -23.92 -4.80
C ILE A 96 25.67 -24.82 -4.97
N ASP A 97 26.74 -24.33 -5.60
CA ASP A 97 28.00 -25.05 -5.73
C ASP A 97 28.73 -25.24 -4.40
N GLU A 98 28.59 -24.30 -3.47
CA GLU A 98 29.09 -24.40 -2.08
C GLU A 98 28.41 -25.54 -1.30
N ILE A 99 27.07 -25.67 -1.43
CA ILE A 99 26.30 -26.70 -0.74
C ILE A 99 26.38 -28.07 -1.45
N GLY A 100 26.39 -28.06 -2.78
CA GLY A 100 26.36 -29.25 -3.62
C GLY A 100 25.02 -29.50 -4.32
N ASP A 101 25.08 -29.92 -5.59
CA ASP A 101 23.90 -30.23 -6.40
C ASP A 101 23.16 -31.47 -5.90
N GLY A 102 21.84 -31.35 -5.68
CA GLY A 102 21.01 -32.41 -5.11
C GLY A 102 21.05 -32.48 -3.58
N ALA A 103 21.77 -31.57 -2.91
CA ALA A 103 21.81 -31.51 -1.46
C ALA A 103 20.44 -31.18 -0.86
N ARG A 104 20.22 -31.68 0.35
CA ARG A 104 19.03 -31.40 1.15
C ARG A 104 19.45 -30.90 2.52
N ALA A 105 19.00 -29.71 2.89
CA ALA A 105 19.17 -29.16 4.21
C ALA A 105 17.90 -29.44 5.04
N GLU A 106 17.90 -30.57 5.75
CA GLU A 106 16.98 -30.85 6.85
C GLU A 106 17.62 -30.34 8.14
N GLY A 107 17.16 -29.21 8.67
CA GLY A 107 17.86 -28.53 9.76
C GLY A 107 17.17 -27.27 10.29
N GLU A 108 17.98 -26.33 10.78
CA GLU A 108 17.54 -25.07 11.38
C GLU A 108 18.09 -23.87 10.60
N LEU A 109 17.21 -22.88 10.38
CA LEU A 109 17.54 -21.56 9.83
C LEU A 109 17.34 -20.49 10.90
N ALA A 110 18.30 -19.58 11.05
CA ALA A 110 18.18 -18.39 11.87
C ALA A 110 18.59 -17.14 11.08
N LEU A 111 17.96 -16.00 11.37
CA LEU A 111 18.38 -14.69 10.87
C LEU A 111 19.27 -14.02 11.92
N GLU A 112 20.45 -13.59 11.50
CA GLU A 112 21.40 -12.83 12.31
C GLU A 112 21.46 -11.40 11.78
N VAL A 113 21.35 -10.41 12.68
CA VAL A 113 21.48 -8.99 12.36
C VAL A 113 22.57 -8.38 13.22
N VAL A 114 23.61 -7.85 12.57
CA VAL A 114 24.62 -7.03 13.25
C VAL A 114 24.11 -5.59 13.29
N SER A 115 23.72 -5.13 14.47
CA SER A 115 23.13 -3.81 14.68
C SER A 115 24.16 -2.71 14.41
N ALA A 116 23.79 -1.74 13.57
CA ALA A 116 24.59 -0.55 13.29
C ALA A 116 24.58 0.46 14.46
N VAL A 117 23.69 0.26 15.44
CA VAL A 117 23.42 1.18 16.54
C VAL A 117 24.38 0.93 17.71
N ASP A 118 24.56 -0.34 18.09
CA ASP A 118 25.40 -0.76 19.23
C ASP A 118 26.51 -1.74 18.82
N GLY A 119 26.48 -2.29 17.62
CA GLY A 119 27.45 -3.27 17.12
C GLY A 119 27.17 -4.71 17.57
N ASP A 120 26.11 -4.95 18.34
CA ASP A 120 25.78 -6.29 18.85
C ASP A 120 25.08 -7.13 17.77
N THR A 121 25.21 -8.46 17.88
CA THR A 121 24.54 -9.41 16.98
C THR A 121 23.25 -9.93 17.61
N TYR A 122 22.14 -9.70 16.93
CA TYR A 122 20.82 -10.18 17.30
C TYR A 122 20.47 -11.38 16.45
N VAL A 123 19.93 -12.43 17.08
CA VAL A 123 19.61 -13.69 16.40
C VAL A 123 18.13 -13.98 16.62
N SER A 124 17.43 -14.35 15.54
CA SER A 124 16.03 -14.78 15.61
C SER A 124 15.88 -16.13 16.34
N ASN A 125 14.64 -16.57 16.52
CA ASN A 125 14.36 -17.98 16.78
C ASN A 125 14.90 -18.87 15.65
N ASN A 126 15.23 -20.12 15.96
CA ASN A 126 15.55 -21.14 14.97
C ASN A 126 14.24 -21.65 14.33
N LEU A 127 14.17 -21.61 13.01
CA LEU A 127 13.07 -22.17 12.21
C LEU A 127 13.50 -23.53 11.66
N GLY A 128 12.72 -24.58 11.90
CA GLY A 128 12.94 -25.88 11.26
C GLY A 128 12.64 -25.81 9.76
N VAL A 129 13.58 -26.26 8.93
CA VAL A 129 13.48 -26.16 7.47
C VAL A 129 13.84 -27.48 6.79
N ASP A 130 13.29 -27.65 5.60
CA ASP A 130 13.57 -28.75 4.67
C ASP A 130 13.73 -28.16 3.27
N LEU A 131 14.97 -27.86 2.90
CA LEU A 131 15.31 -27.19 1.65
C LEU A 131 16.07 -28.14 0.72
N ARG A 132 15.71 -28.16 -0.56
CA ARG A 132 16.39 -28.94 -1.59
C ARG A 132 17.07 -28.03 -2.60
N PHE A 133 18.38 -28.21 -2.78
CA PHE A 133 19.20 -27.42 -3.70
C PHE A 133 19.50 -28.22 -4.96
N VAL A 134 19.15 -27.69 -6.13
CA VAL A 134 19.44 -28.33 -7.42
C VAL A 134 19.87 -27.31 -8.46
N ARG A 135 20.75 -27.70 -9.38
CA ARG A 135 21.25 -26.80 -10.44
C ARG A 135 20.24 -26.51 -11.54
N SER A 136 19.30 -27.41 -11.76
CA SER A 136 18.27 -27.26 -12.78
C SER A 136 17.04 -28.12 -12.48
N LEU A 137 15.88 -27.68 -12.96
CA LEU A 137 14.63 -28.42 -12.90
C LEU A 137 14.21 -28.86 -14.31
N THR A 138 13.97 -30.15 -14.48
CA THR A 138 13.26 -30.67 -15.66
C THR A 138 11.76 -30.62 -15.36
N PRO A 139 10.95 -29.95 -16.20
CA PRO A 139 9.51 -29.89 -15.95
C PRO A 139 8.89 -31.25 -16.21
N GLU A 140 7.97 -31.65 -15.33
CA GLU A 140 7.06 -32.78 -15.53
C GLU A 140 5.64 -32.24 -15.66
N VAL A 141 4.85 -32.78 -16.59
CA VAL A 141 3.44 -32.42 -16.75
C VAL A 141 2.61 -33.65 -16.46
N ILE A 142 1.78 -33.54 -15.42
CA ILE A 142 0.87 -34.59 -14.98
C ILE A 142 -0.47 -34.46 -15.70
N ALA A 143 -1.00 -33.22 -15.78
CA ALA A 143 -2.29 -32.95 -16.40
C ALA A 143 -2.36 -31.57 -17.06
N VAL A 144 -3.05 -31.53 -18.19
CA VAL A 144 -3.53 -30.32 -18.85
C VAL A 144 -5.01 -30.55 -19.18
N PRO A 145 -5.95 -29.70 -18.73
CA PRO A 145 -7.36 -29.82 -19.10
C PRO A 145 -7.54 -29.85 -20.61
N SER A 146 -8.50 -30.65 -21.09
CA SER A 146 -8.79 -30.85 -22.50
C SER A 146 -10.28 -31.20 -22.67
N GLY A 147 -10.85 -30.91 -23.82
CA GLY A 147 -12.28 -31.08 -24.12
C GLY A 147 -13.18 -30.04 -23.42
N THR A 148 -12.62 -28.88 -23.08
CA THR A 148 -13.34 -27.79 -22.39
C THR A 148 -13.68 -26.66 -23.35
N LEU A 149 -14.77 -25.95 -23.03
CA LEU A 149 -15.03 -24.63 -23.61
C LEU A 149 -14.02 -23.64 -23.06
N LEU A 150 -13.45 -22.81 -23.93
CA LEU A 150 -12.57 -21.71 -23.55
C LEU A 150 -13.00 -20.43 -24.24
N PHE A 151 -12.78 -19.30 -23.58
CA PHE A 151 -12.62 -18.04 -24.26
C PHE A 151 -11.15 -17.79 -24.61
N VAL A 152 -10.93 -16.89 -25.55
CA VAL A 152 -9.60 -16.33 -25.79
C VAL A 152 -9.08 -15.68 -24.51
N ASN A 153 -7.78 -15.88 -24.24
CA ASN A 153 -7.08 -15.46 -23.03
C ASN A 153 -7.57 -16.11 -21.71
N ASP A 154 -8.41 -17.15 -21.76
CA ASP A 154 -8.66 -17.97 -20.58
C ASP A 154 -7.36 -18.62 -20.08
N GLN A 155 -7.25 -18.79 -18.76
CA GLN A 155 -6.11 -19.44 -18.13
C GLN A 155 -6.25 -20.95 -18.27
N VAL A 156 -5.35 -21.56 -19.04
CA VAL A 156 -5.21 -23.02 -19.12
C VAL A 156 -4.31 -23.46 -17.97
N GLU A 157 -4.88 -24.21 -17.03
CA GLU A 157 -4.15 -24.73 -15.87
C GLU A 157 -3.28 -25.92 -16.26
N ILE A 158 -2.08 -26.01 -15.68
CA ILE A 158 -1.16 -27.13 -15.84
C ILE A 158 -0.78 -27.62 -14.44
N GLU A 159 -1.00 -28.92 -14.22
CA GLU A 159 -0.52 -29.64 -13.05
C GLU A 159 0.73 -30.43 -13.42
N GLY A 160 1.74 -30.37 -12.56
CA GLY A 160 3.03 -30.98 -12.82
C GLY A 160 4.01 -30.81 -11.65
N ASP A 161 5.30 -30.78 -11.99
CA ASP A 161 6.37 -30.44 -11.04
C ASP A 161 7.53 -29.77 -11.78
N GLY A 162 8.40 -29.12 -11.00
CA GLY A 162 9.63 -28.52 -11.51
C GLY A 162 9.43 -27.26 -12.36
N PHE A 163 8.29 -26.57 -12.27
CA PHE A 163 8.13 -25.27 -12.92
C PHE A 163 9.02 -24.21 -12.26
N LEU A 164 9.57 -23.29 -13.07
CA LEU A 164 10.38 -22.16 -12.60
C LEU A 164 9.47 -21.05 -12.09
N LEU A 165 9.93 -20.34 -11.07
CA LEU A 165 9.14 -19.29 -10.41
C LEU A 165 9.22 -17.92 -11.13
N GLY A 166 10.05 -17.81 -12.16
CA GLY A 166 10.34 -16.55 -12.84
C GLY A 166 11.56 -15.84 -12.26
N GLY A 167 11.73 -14.57 -12.63
CA GLY A 167 12.82 -13.73 -12.14
C GLY A 167 14.19 -14.29 -12.55
N ASP A 168 15.09 -14.39 -11.58
CA ASP A 168 16.46 -14.81 -11.85
C ASP A 168 16.62 -16.34 -12.02
N GLU A 169 15.60 -17.14 -11.68
CA GLU A 169 15.61 -18.59 -11.98
C GLU A 169 15.53 -18.87 -13.49
N GLY A 170 15.00 -17.92 -14.25
CA GLY A 170 14.56 -18.10 -15.63
C GLY A 170 13.04 -18.29 -15.74
N GLU A 171 12.57 -18.83 -16.86
CA GLU A 171 11.14 -18.90 -17.19
C GLU A 171 10.70 -20.28 -17.69
N SER A 172 9.58 -20.78 -17.17
CA SER A 172 8.86 -21.88 -17.79
C SER A 172 7.92 -21.33 -18.87
N VAL A 173 7.95 -21.92 -20.07
CA VAL A 173 7.05 -21.57 -21.18
C VAL A 173 6.23 -22.79 -21.63
N ALA A 174 4.95 -22.57 -21.93
CA ALA A 174 4.09 -23.53 -22.60
C ALA A 174 4.20 -23.29 -24.11
N ARG A 175 4.78 -24.25 -24.84
CA ARG A 175 4.77 -24.28 -26.31
C ARG A 175 3.53 -25.00 -26.79
N VAL A 176 2.69 -24.29 -27.53
CA VAL A 176 1.42 -24.79 -28.08
C VAL A 176 1.58 -24.94 -29.59
N THR A 177 1.26 -26.13 -30.11
CA THR A 177 1.30 -26.45 -31.55
C THR A 177 0.05 -27.20 -31.95
N GLY A 178 -0.48 -26.98 -33.15
CA GLY A 178 -1.68 -27.70 -33.57
C GLY A 178 -2.30 -27.15 -34.84
N CYS A 179 -3.63 -27.24 -34.92
CA CYS A 179 -4.43 -26.60 -35.96
C CYS A 179 -5.77 -26.14 -35.39
N PHE A 180 -6.41 -25.19 -36.08
CA PHE A 180 -7.69 -24.62 -35.69
C PHE A 180 -8.74 -24.81 -36.79
N THR A 181 -9.96 -25.15 -36.40
CA THR A 181 -11.12 -25.26 -37.30
C THR A 181 -12.19 -24.24 -36.88
N PRO A 182 -12.48 -23.21 -37.70
CA PRO A 182 -13.50 -22.23 -37.37
C PRO A 182 -14.90 -22.83 -37.20
N GLN A 183 -15.72 -22.21 -36.36
CA GLN A 183 -17.13 -22.54 -36.25
C GLN A 183 -17.83 -22.31 -37.59
N GLY A 184 -18.68 -23.26 -38.00
CA GLY A 184 -19.29 -23.28 -39.34
C GLY A 184 -18.56 -24.18 -40.35
N GLY A 185 -17.40 -24.73 -39.96
CA GLY A 185 -16.66 -25.72 -40.73
C GLY A 185 -15.46 -25.13 -41.49
N GLY A 186 -14.64 -26.00 -42.06
CA GLY A 186 -13.39 -25.63 -42.73
C GLY A 186 -12.38 -26.78 -42.67
N ALA A 187 -11.20 -26.56 -43.26
CA ALA A 187 -10.05 -27.42 -42.97
C ALA A 187 -9.46 -27.03 -41.61
N CYS A 188 -8.74 -27.96 -40.98
CA CYS A 188 -7.96 -27.64 -39.78
C CYS A 188 -6.70 -26.89 -40.23
N ASP A 189 -6.72 -25.56 -40.08
CA ASP A 189 -5.64 -24.69 -40.54
C ASP A 189 -4.47 -24.76 -39.55
N PRO A 190 -3.23 -25.06 -40.02
CA PRO A 190 -2.07 -25.19 -39.14
C PRO A 190 -1.80 -23.92 -38.34
N VAL A 191 -1.57 -24.10 -37.04
CA VAL A 191 -1.15 -23.05 -36.11
C VAL A 191 0.36 -23.10 -35.97
N ALA A 192 1.03 -21.97 -36.21
CA ALA A 192 2.45 -21.84 -35.95
C ALA A 192 2.75 -22.05 -34.45
N PRO A 193 3.88 -22.66 -34.07
CA PRO A 193 4.21 -22.83 -32.66
C PRO A 193 4.19 -21.50 -31.90
N VAL A 194 3.39 -21.43 -30.84
CA VAL A 194 3.30 -20.27 -29.95
C VAL A 194 3.86 -20.66 -28.61
N GLU A 195 4.76 -19.85 -28.06
CA GLU A 195 5.27 -20.03 -26.71
C GLU A 195 4.69 -18.95 -25.80
N VAL A 196 4.08 -19.39 -24.70
CA VAL A 196 3.44 -18.51 -23.74
C VAL A 196 4.08 -18.75 -22.37
N PRO A 197 4.49 -17.70 -21.64
CA PRO A 197 4.95 -17.83 -20.27
C PRO A 197 3.95 -18.56 -19.37
N LEU A 198 4.45 -19.52 -18.59
CA LEU A 198 3.73 -20.06 -17.45
C LEU A 198 3.86 -19.10 -16.26
N ARG A 199 2.80 -19.04 -15.47
CA ARG A 199 2.77 -18.32 -14.19
C ARG A 199 2.32 -19.26 -13.08
N PRO A 200 3.03 -19.32 -11.93
CA PRO A 200 2.57 -20.08 -10.78
C PRO A 200 1.17 -19.66 -10.35
N ARG A 201 0.32 -20.62 -10.01
CA ARG A 201 -1.06 -20.36 -9.55
C ARG A 201 -1.14 -19.84 -8.12
N THR A 202 -0.17 -20.22 -7.30
CA THR A 202 0.03 -19.70 -5.95
C THR A 202 1.50 -19.31 -5.79
N PRO A 203 1.82 -18.35 -4.91
CA PRO A 203 3.20 -17.97 -4.63
C PRO A 203 4.06 -19.20 -4.38
N PHE A 204 5.25 -19.21 -4.98
CA PHE A 204 6.25 -20.27 -4.81
C PHE A 204 5.86 -21.68 -5.31
N SER A 205 4.69 -21.85 -5.95
CA SER A 205 4.29 -23.16 -6.48
C SER A 205 5.06 -23.56 -7.73
N ARG A 206 5.73 -24.70 -7.66
CA ARG A 206 6.37 -25.36 -8.81
C ARG A 206 5.53 -26.47 -9.43
N ARG A 207 4.32 -26.71 -8.90
CA ARG A 207 3.45 -27.83 -9.29
C ARG A 207 2.17 -27.42 -10.00
N GLN A 208 1.76 -26.17 -9.80
CA GLN A 208 0.54 -25.64 -10.40
C GLN A 208 0.88 -24.31 -11.05
N ALA A 209 0.72 -24.25 -12.37
CA ALA A 209 0.92 -23.06 -13.15
C ALA A 209 -0.22 -22.90 -14.16
N SER A 210 -0.33 -21.73 -14.76
CA SER A 210 -1.25 -21.50 -15.87
C SER A 210 -0.59 -20.66 -16.96
N PHE A 211 -1.15 -20.74 -18.16
CA PHE A 211 -0.83 -19.83 -19.25
C PHE A 211 -2.13 -19.37 -19.93
N PRO A 212 -2.19 -18.13 -20.45
CA PRO A 212 -3.35 -17.67 -21.21
C PRO A 212 -3.41 -18.34 -22.59
N PHE A 213 -4.60 -18.77 -23.01
CA PHE A 213 -4.87 -19.20 -24.39
C PHE A 213 -4.90 -17.98 -25.33
N LYS A 214 -3.73 -17.45 -25.64
CA LYS A 214 -3.49 -16.21 -26.39
C LYS A 214 -4.18 -16.19 -27.76
N PRO A 215 -4.62 -15.02 -28.26
CA PRO A 215 -5.13 -14.85 -29.63
C PRO A 215 -4.15 -15.35 -30.69
N ALA A 216 -2.83 -15.25 -30.45
CA ALA A 216 -1.81 -15.76 -31.35
C ALA A 216 -1.90 -17.28 -31.63
N ILE A 217 -2.56 -18.05 -30.76
CA ILE A 217 -2.69 -19.51 -30.92
C ILE A 217 -3.75 -19.85 -31.97
N ALA A 218 -4.94 -19.25 -31.91
CA ALA A 218 -6.06 -19.67 -32.77
C ALA A 218 -6.87 -18.51 -33.37
N GLY A 219 -6.43 -17.27 -33.17
CA GLY A 219 -7.21 -16.07 -33.48
C GLY A 219 -8.28 -15.78 -32.42
N ILE A 220 -9.27 -14.98 -32.83
CA ILE A 220 -10.37 -14.51 -31.96
C ILE A 220 -11.75 -15.04 -32.37
N ARG A 221 -11.82 -15.85 -33.42
CA ARG A 221 -13.08 -16.43 -33.90
C ARG A 221 -13.42 -17.69 -33.10
N PRO A 222 -14.71 -18.00 -32.90
CA PRO A 222 -15.11 -19.26 -32.29
C PRO A 222 -14.77 -20.45 -33.22
N GLY A 223 -14.54 -21.63 -32.64
CA GLY A 223 -14.15 -22.85 -33.36
C GLY A 223 -13.47 -23.87 -32.45
N THR A 224 -12.81 -24.86 -33.02
CA THR A 224 -12.13 -25.91 -32.27
C THR A 224 -10.63 -25.90 -32.56
N PHE A 225 -9.82 -25.78 -31.50
CA PHE A 225 -8.37 -26.01 -31.54
C PHE A 225 -8.06 -27.45 -31.16
N THR A 226 -7.17 -28.10 -31.92
CA THR A 226 -6.60 -29.42 -31.58
C THR A 226 -5.10 -29.38 -31.74
N GLY A 227 -4.36 -29.87 -30.74
CA GLY A 227 -2.91 -29.76 -30.74
C GLY A 227 -2.23 -30.40 -29.55
N ASP A 228 -1.00 -29.98 -29.28
CA ASP A 228 -0.17 -30.43 -28.17
C ASP A 228 0.36 -29.23 -27.39
N VAL A 229 0.50 -29.41 -26.07
CA VAL A 229 1.17 -28.50 -25.15
C VAL A 229 2.45 -29.16 -24.66
N THR A 230 3.58 -28.45 -24.78
CA THR A 230 4.88 -28.88 -24.24
C THR A 230 5.42 -27.82 -23.29
N VAL A 231 5.71 -28.17 -22.03
CA VAL A 231 6.35 -27.25 -21.09
C VAL A 231 7.87 -27.30 -21.24
N ILE A 232 8.51 -26.13 -21.29
CA ILE A 232 9.95 -25.96 -21.45
C ILE A 232 10.46 -25.04 -20.34
N ASN A 233 11.48 -25.47 -19.60
CA ASN A 233 12.16 -24.60 -18.63
C ASN A 233 13.38 -23.95 -19.26
N ARG A 234 13.45 -22.62 -19.21
CA ARG A 234 14.57 -21.81 -19.67
C ARG A 234 15.26 -21.19 -18.46
N HIS A 235 16.24 -21.90 -17.91
CA HIS A 235 17.08 -21.35 -16.85
C HIS A 235 17.96 -20.21 -17.39
N GLN A 236 18.60 -19.44 -16.50
CA GLN A 236 19.62 -18.47 -16.88
C GLN A 236 20.89 -19.18 -17.40
N GLY A 237 20.84 -19.59 -18.68
CA GLY A 237 21.90 -20.32 -19.37
C GLY A 237 21.74 -21.85 -19.35
N GLY A 238 22.42 -22.52 -20.28
CA GLY A 238 22.40 -23.97 -20.40
C GLY A 238 21.25 -24.54 -21.27
N PRO A 239 21.08 -25.87 -21.28
CA PRO A 239 20.02 -26.53 -22.03
C PRO A 239 18.63 -26.20 -21.44
N ALA A 240 17.62 -26.16 -22.31
CA ALA A 240 16.23 -25.94 -21.92
C ALA A 240 15.48 -27.28 -21.85
N PRO A 241 15.45 -27.97 -20.68
CA PRO A 241 14.74 -29.23 -20.56
C PRO A 241 13.24 -29.04 -20.81
N GLN A 242 12.62 -30.02 -21.43
CA GLN A 242 11.21 -29.99 -21.82
C GLN A 242 10.50 -31.27 -21.37
N ALA A 243 9.23 -31.13 -21.00
CA ALA A 243 8.35 -32.26 -20.70
C ALA A 243 7.94 -32.99 -22.00
N SER A 244 7.35 -34.17 -21.85
CA SER A 244 6.66 -34.84 -22.97
C SER A 244 5.44 -34.01 -23.42
N PRO A 245 5.14 -33.93 -24.73
CA PRO A 245 3.94 -33.24 -25.20
C PRO A 245 2.65 -33.89 -24.68
N VAL A 246 1.66 -33.06 -24.33
CA VAL A 246 0.31 -33.48 -23.92
C VAL A 246 -0.69 -33.01 -24.96
N SER A 247 -1.45 -33.94 -25.54
CA SER A 247 -2.47 -33.62 -26.54
C SER A 247 -3.71 -32.98 -25.90
N VAL A 248 -4.19 -31.90 -26.52
CA VAL A 248 -5.30 -31.09 -26.04
C VAL A 248 -6.29 -30.77 -27.16
N SER A 249 -7.54 -30.52 -26.78
CA SER A 249 -8.60 -30.02 -27.65
C SER A 249 -9.41 -28.99 -26.89
N TYR A 250 -9.67 -27.84 -27.50
CA TYR A 250 -10.44 -26.75 -26.90
C TYR A 250 -11.48 -26.22 -27.87
N ASP A 251 -12.68 -25.98 -27.37
CA ASP A 251 -13.74 -25.31 -28.12
C ASP A 251 -13.75 -23.83 -27.73
N LEU A 252 -13.28 -22.98 -28.63
CA LEU A 252 -13.29 -21.53 -28.47
C LEU A 252 -14.69 -21.00 -28.75
N ILE A 253 -15.22 -20.21 -27.82
CA ILE A 253 -16.51 -19.54 -27.94
C ILE A 253 -16.36 -18.02 -28.06
N GLU A 254 -17.41 -17.36 -28.54
CA GLU A 254 -17.44 -15.91 -28.75
C GLU A 254 -17.21 -15.14 -27.43
N SER A 255 -16.58 -13.97 -27.51
CA SER A 255 -16.44 -13.11 -26.34
C SER A 255 -17.81 -12.74 -25.76
N GLN A 256 -17.94 -12.69 -24.45
CA GLN A 256 -19.20 -12.35 -23.80
C GLN A 256 -18.96 -11.54 -22.54
N ILE A 257 -19.92 -10.68 -22.20
CA ILE A 257 -19.96 -9.99 -20.90
C ILE A 257 -20.95 -10.72 -20.00
N THR A 258 -20.54 -11.04 -18.78
CA THR A 258 -21.37 -11.74 -17.79
C THR A 258 -21.74 -10.85 -16.61
N ARG A 259 -20.91 -9.85 -16.29
CA ARG A 259 -21.15 -8.96 -15.16
C ARG A 259 -20.49 -7.59 -15.35
N VAL A 260 -21.13 -6.57 -14.79
CA VAL A 260 -20.61 -5.20 -14.72
C VAL A 260 -20.73 -4.74 -13.27
N THR A 261 -19.64 -4.27 -12.68
CA THR A 261 -19.59 -3.81 -11.28
C THR A 261 -18.70 -2.58 -11.13
N PRO A 262 -18.97 -1.68 -10.18
CA PRO A 262 -20.16 -1.63 -9.34
C PRO A 262 -21.43 -1.25 -10.15
N THR A 263 -22.60 -1.44 -9.57
CA THR A 263 -23.88 -1.01 -10.19
C THR A 263 -24.18 0.48 -9.97
N ALA A 264 -23.38 1.16 -9.15
CA ALA A 264 -23.38 2.61 -8.99
C ALA A 264 -21.93 3.07 -9.00
N VAL A 265 -21.58 4.01 -9.88
CA VAL A 265 -20.21 4.43 -10.14
C VAL A 265 -20.08 5.94 -9.96
N SER A 266 -19.06 6.39 -9.22
CA SER A 266 -18.73 7.81 -9.07
C SER A 266 -17.63 8.23 -10.06
N LEU A 267 -17.52 9.53 -10.33
CA LEU A 267 -16.44 10.09 -11.16
C LEU A 267 -15.06 9.58 -10.68
N GLY A 268 -14.24 9.11 -11.61
CA GLY A 268 -12.90 8.58 -11.34
C GLY A 268 -12.86 7.14 -10.82
N GLN A 269 -14.01 6.52 -10.57
CA GLN A 269 -14.10 5.12 -10.16
C GLN A 269 -13.99 4.17 -11.36
N TYR A 270 -13.38 3.01 -11.16
CA TYR A 270 -13.36 1.93 -12.14
C TYR A 270 -14.73 1.21 -12.20
N VAL A 271 -15.25 1.09 -13.42
CA VAL A 271 -16.24 0.09 -13.80
C VAL A 271 -15.49 -1.16 -14.28
N VAL A 272 -15.66 -2.25 -13.56
CA VAL A 272 -15.12 -3.58 -13.88
C VAL A 272 -16.15 -4.36 -14.69
N ILE A 273 -15.75 -4.79 -15.88
CA ILE A 273 -16.53 -5.61 -16.78
C ILE A 273 -15.90 -7.01 -16.78
N GLU A 274 -16.68 -7.98 -16.33
CA GLU A 274 -16.29 -9.39 -16.29
C GLU A 274 -17.02 -10.19 -17.35
N GLY A 275 -16.35 -11.21 -17.84
CA GLY A 275 -16.79 -11.97 -18.99
C GLY A 275 -15.72 -12.96 -19.42
N GLY A 276 -15.60 -13.14 -20.72
CA GLY A 276 -14.55 -13.95 -21.33
C GLY A 276 -14.30 -13.52 -22.76
N GLY A 277 -13.08 -13.76 -23.24
CA GLY A 277 -12.71 -13.57 -24.64
C GLY A 277 -12.20 -12.17 -24.95
N PHE A 278 -11.92 -11.36 -23.93
CA PHE A 278 -11.33 -10.06 -24.11
C PHE A 278 -9.87 -10.18 -24.56
N VAL A 279 -9.43 -9.21 -25.35
CA VAL A 279 -8.07 -9.13 -25.90
C VAL A 279 -7.48 -7.74 -25.68
N GLY A 280 -6.17 -7.68 -25.44
CA GLY A 280 -5.43 -6.45 -25.23
C GLY A 280 -4.02 -6.72 -24.68
N GLY A 281 -3.25 -5.66 -24.48
CA GLY A 281 -1.87 -5.73 -23.96
C GLY A 281 -0.82 -6.21 -24.98
N GLU A 282 -1.22 -6.54 -26.20
CA GLU A 282 -0.32 -6.89 -27.31
C GLU A 282 -0.68 -6.12 -28.58
N ALA A 283 0.29 -5.92 -29.47
CA ALA A 283 0.12 -5.10 -30.65
C ALA A 283 -0.99 -5.65 -31.57
N GLY A 284 -1.92 -4.79 -31.95
CA GLY A 284 -3.05 -5.16 -32.79
C GLY A 284 -4.16 -5.94 -32.09
N ALA A 285 -4.13 -6.06 -30.75
CA ALA A 285 -5.22 -6.61 -29.95
C ALA A 285 -5.96 -5.48 -29.20
N ILE A 286 -7.27 -5.35 -29.40
CA ILE A 286 -8.11 -4.38 -28.68
C ILE A 286 -9.48 -4.96 -28.35
N THR A 287 -10.01 -4.59 -27.17
CA THR A 287 -11.41 -4.80 -26.81
C THR A 287 -12.09 -3.44 -26.74
N GLU A 288 -13.19 -3.29 -27.47
CA GLU A 288 -14.10 -2.15 -27.38
C GLU A 288 -15.41 -2.60 -26.71
N LEU A 289 -16.11 -1.66 -26.08
CA LEU A 289 -17.44 -1.89 -25.52
C LEU A 289 -18.43 -0.98 -26.21
N ASP A 290 -19.39 -1.55 -26.93
CA ASP A 290 -20.49 -0.81 -27.55
C ASP A 290 -21.68 -0.73 -26.59
N LEU A 291 -22.05 0.49 -26.19
CA LEU A 291 -23.12 0.77 -25.24
C LEU A 291 -24.30 1.41 -25.96
N VAL A 292 -25.43 0.71 -25.97
CA VAL A 292 -26.67 1.17 -26.60
C VAL A 292 -27.83 1.09 -25.62
N GLY A 293 -28.52 2.20 -25.39
CA GLY A 293 -29.62 2.25 -24.42
C GLY A 293 -30.14 3.65 -24.17
N THR A 294 -30.54 3.91 -22.94
CA THR A 294 -30.97 5.23 -22.48
C THR A 294 -30.36 5.59 -21.14
N PHE A 295 -30.19 6.90 -20.90
CA PHE A 295 -29.79 7.46 -19.63
C PHE A 295 -30.91 8.32 -19.05
N GLN A 296 -31.36 7.99 -17.85
CA GLN A 296 -32.36 8.74 -17.10
C GLN A 296 -31.66 9.55 -16.01
N ALA A 297 -31.41 10.84 -16.28
CA ALA A 297 -30.88 11.74 -15.28
C ALA A 297 -31.88 11.93 -14.11
N THR A 298 -31.35 12.05 -12.89
CA THR A 298 -32.14 12.31 -11.69
C THR A 298 -32.90 13.64 -11.83
N GLY A 299 -34.22 13.60 -11.67
CA GLY A 299 -35.08 14.78 -11.80
C GLY A 299 -35.43 15.17 -13.25
N ALA A 300 -34.82 14.54 -14.26
CA ALA A 300 -35.20 14.78 -15.65
C ALA A 300 -36.54 14.08 -16.00
N PRO A 301 -37.41 14.71 -16.81
CA PRO A 301 -38.74 14.17 -17.11
C PRO A 301 -38.73 13.01 -18.13
N MET A 302 -37.68 12.89 -18.94
CA MET A 302 -37.56 11.86 -19.98
C MET A 302 -36.11 11.36 -20.09
N PRO A 303 -35.90 10.08 -20.43
CA PRO A 303 -34.58 9.52 -20.63
C PRO A 303 -34.00 9.94 -22.00
N ALA A 304 -32.68 10.16 -22.05
CA ALA A 304 -31.95 10.48 -23.27
C ALA A 304 -31.38 9.21 -23.92
N PRO A 305 -31.37 9.08 -25.26
CA PRO A 305 -30.74 7.94 -25.93
C PRO A 305 -29.21 7.99 -25.76
N VAL A 306 -28.61 6.81 -25.56
CA VAL A 306 -27.17 6.62 -25.47
C VAL A 306 -26.73 5.62 -26.54
N SER A 307 -25.72 6.01 -27.33
CA SER A 307 -25.03 5.16 -28.29
C SER A 307 -23.57 5.60 -28.33
N LEU A 308 -22.68 4.83 -27.70
CA LEU A 308 -21.28 5.19 -27.58
C LEU A 308 -20.38 3.95 -27.54
N THR A 309 -19.13 4.13 -27.95
CA THR A 309 -18.10 3.10 -27.90
C THR A 309 -17.06 3.49 -26.85
N LEU A 310 -16.79 2.60 -25.91
CA LEU A 310 -15.78 2.76 -24.87
C LEU A 310 -14.57 1.89 -25.16
N ILE A 311 -13.39 2.42 -24.83
CA ILE A 311 -12.13 1.67 -24.88
C ILE A 311 -11.70 1.41 -23.44
N PRO A 312 -12.02 0.24 -22.87
CA PRO A 312 -11.56 -0.11 -21.53
C PRO A 312 -10.07 -0.47 -21.52
N GLU A 313 -9.46 -0.40 -20.35
CA GLU A 313 -8.17 -1.00 -20.08
C GLU A 313 -8.31 -2.53 -20.00
N PHE A 314 -7.48 -3.25 -20.77
CA PHE A 314 -7.39 -4.69 -20.69
C PHE A 314 -6.57 -5.13 -19.47
N THR A 315 -7.18 -5.91 -18.58
CA THR A 315 -6.49 -6.45 -17.38
C THR A 315 -6.28 -7.96 -17.47
N ALA A 316 -7.22 -8.70 -18.04
CA ALA A 316 -7.15 -10.15 -18.25
C ALA A 316 -8.18 -10.58 -19.31
N GLY A 317 -8.06 -11.82 -19.81
CA GLY A 317 -9.00 -12.37 -20.81
C GLY A 317 -10.47 -12.38 -20.37
N ASN A 318 -10.70 -12.41 -19.06
CA ASN A 318 -12.00 -12.40 -18.43
C ASN A 318 -12.37 -11.06 -17.76
N ARG A 319 -11.49 -10.04 -17.83
CA ARG A 319 -11.68 -8.76 -17.13
C ARG A 319 -11.10 -7.58 -17.89
N VAL A 320 -11.93 -6.58 -18.13
CA VAL A 320 -11.51 -5.24 -18.54
C VAL A 320 -12.04 -4.22 -17.55
N ARG A 321 -11.37 -3.07 -17.42
CA ARG A 321 -11.81 -1.99 -16.53
C ARG A 321 -11.88 -0.66 -17.26
N TYR A 322 -12.85 0.15 -16.90
CA TYR A 322 -13.10 1.44 -17.53
C TYR A 322 -13.19 2.51 -16.45
N VAL A 323 -12.54 3.66 -16.65
CA VAL A 323 -12.63 4.77 -15.69
C VAL A 323 -13.74 5.71 -16.14
N LEU A 324 -14.72 5.97 -15.28
CA LEU A 324 -15.69 7.02 -15.53
C LEU A 324 -14.99 8.39 -15.46
N SER A 325 -14.99 9.13 -16.57
CA SER A 325 -14.18 10.35 -16.74
C SER A 325 -14.97 11.47 -17.43
N GLU A 326 -14.69 12.72 -17.04
CA GLU A 326 -15.27 13.91 -17.68
C GLU A 326 -14.88 14.03 -19.17
N GLN A 327 -13.78 13.40 -19.58
CA GLN A 327 -13.27 13.51 -20.95
C GLN A 327 -13.87 12.47 -21.90
N ASP A 328 -14.56 11.47 -21.38
CA ASP A 328 -15.05 10.33 -22.14
C ASP A 328 -16.42 10.60 -22.78
N ALA A 329 -16.95 9.62 -23.52
CA ALA A 329 -18.22 9.78 -24.21
C ALA A 329 -19.42 10.01 -23.26
N ILE A 330 -19.39 9.50 -22.03
CA ILE A 330 -20.42 9.74 -21.00
C ILE A 330 -20.19 11.12 -20.37
N GLY A 331 -18.96 11.47 -19.99
CA GLY A 331 -18.61 12.76 -19.42
C GLY A 331 -18.80 13.95 -20.36
N GLN A 332 -18.81 13.71 -21.67
CA GLN A 332 -19.20 14.71 -22.67
C GLN A 332 -20.73 14.86 -22.82
N LEU A 333 -21.51 13.90 -22.34
CA LEU A 333 -22.99 13.94 -22.42
C LEU A 333 -23.63 14.60 -21.20
N ILE A 334 -23.04 14.46 -20.01
CA ILE A 334 -23.56 14.98 -18.73
C ILE A 334 -22.42 15.54 -17.88
N ASP A 335 -22.73 16.47 -16.97
CA ASP A 335 -21.74 16.98 -16.02
C ASP A 335 -21.61 15.99 -14.85
N LEU A 336 -20.59 15.12 -14.90
CA LEU A 336 -20.36 14.09 -13.89
C LEU A 336 -20.08 14.62 -12.47
N ARG A 337 -19.91 15.93 -12.30
CA ARG A 337 -19.75 16.55 -10.98
C ARG A 337 -21.07 16.85 -10.29
N VAL A 338 -22.13 17.02 -11.07
CA VAL A 338 -23.45 17.47 -10.59
C VAL A 338 -24.53 16.47 -10.93
N ASP A 339 -24.50 15.93 -12.15
CA ASP A 339 -25.51 15.04 -12.68
C ASP A 339 -25.36 13.63 -12.11
N THR A 340 -26.49 13.07 -11.69
CA THR A 340 -26.64 11.66 -11.31
C THR A 340 -27.75 11.05 -12.16
N GLY A 341 -27.82 9.72 -12.23
CA GLY A 341 -28.88 9.07 -12.99
C GLY A 341 -28.61 7.60 -13.22
N THR A 342 -29.39 6.99 -14.09
CA THR A 342 -29.30 5.55 -14.38
C THR A 342 -29.26 5.29 -15.87
N PHE A 343 -28.25 4.55 -16.32
CA PHE A 343 -28.20 3.94 -17.64
C PHE A 343 -29.00 2.63 -17.64
N SER A 344 -29.70 2.36 -18.74
CA SER A 344 -30.35 1.07 -19.01
C SER A 344 -30.20 0.73 -20.48
N GLY A 345 -29.59 -0.42 -20.78
CA GLY A 345 -29.28 -0.77 -22.16
C GLY A 345 -28.55 -2.09 -22.31
N THR A 346 -27.86 -2.24 -23.43
CA THR A 346 -26.99 -3.39 -23.72
C THR A 346 -25.55 -2.91 -23.84
N ILE A 347 -24.63 -3.69 -23.27
CA ILE A 347 -23.18 -3.51 -23.41
C ILE A 347 -22.67 -4.70 -24.20
N THR A 348 -22.04 -4.48 -25.35
CA THR A 348 -21.58 -5.54 -26.25
C THR A 348 -20.07 -5.46 -26.44
N PRO A 349 -19.31 -6.53 -26.21
CA PRO A 349 -17.88 -6.53 -26.47
C PRO A 349 -17.62 -6.67 -27.97
N ILE A 350 -16.67 -5.89 -28.49
CA ILE A 350 -16.13 -6.04 -29.84
C ILE A 350 -14.64 -6.24 -29.70
N VAL A 351 -14.14 -7.38 -30.18
CA VAL A 351 -12.71 -7.74 -30.07
C VAL A 351 -12.06 -7.70 -31.44
N GLU A 352 -10.85 -7.13 -31.50
CA GLU A 352 -10.06 -7.09 -32.72
C GLU A 352 -8.67 -7.69 -32.49
N TYR A 353 -8.21 -8.47 -33.46
CA TYR A 353 -6.87 -9.06 -33.45
C TYR A 353 -6.40 -9.37 -34.86
N GLY A 354 -5.19 -8.91 -35.24
CA GLY A 354 -4.58 -9.29 -36.51
C GLY A 354 -5.40 -8.89 -37.76
N GLY A 355 -6.27 -7.88 -37.65
CA GLY A 355 -7.18 -7.44 -38.71
C GLY A 355 -8.55 -8.12 -38.71
N ASP A 356 -8.75 -9.15 -37.89
CA ASP A 356 -10.08 -9.69 -37.61
C ASP A 356 -10.81 -8.82 -36.58
N ARG A 357 -12.14 -8.73 -36.72
CA ARG A 357 -13.05 -8.05 -35.79
C ARG A 357 -14.26 -8.94 -35.55
N VAL A 358 -14.54 -9.24 -34.28
CA VAL A 358 -15.64 -10.12 -33.86
C VAL A 358 -16.50 -9.38 -32.85
N THR A 359 -17.81 -9.32 -33.12
CA THR A 359 -18.81 -8.84 -32.15
C THR A 359 -19.23 -10.01 -31.28
N GLY A 360 -19.08 -9.85 -29.97
CA GLY A 360 -19.46 -10.85 -28.99
C GLY A 360 -20.92 -10.76 -28.54
N VAL A 361 -21.22 -11.50 -27.47
CA VAL A 361 -22.55 -11.54 -26.85
C VAL A 361 -22.69 -10.38 -25.86
N GLY A 362 -23.66 -9.50 -26.13
CA GLY A 362 -23.96 -8.36 -25.27
C GLY A 362 -24.74 -8.73 -24.01
N LEU A 363 -24.49 -7.99 -22.93
CA LEU A 363 -25.21 -8.07 -21.66
C LEU A 363 -26.23 -6.93 -21.56
N SER A 364 -27.49 -7.26 -21.28
CA SER A 364 -28.45 -6.26 -20.80
C SER A 364 -28.09 -5.83 -19.38
N ALA A 365 -27.74 -4.56 -19.21
CA ALA A 365 -27.21 -4.02 -17.96
C ALA A 365 -27.90 -2.70 -17.60
N SER A 366 -27.90 -2.43 -16.30
CA SER A 366 -28.25 -1.13 -15.74
C SER A 366 -27.23 -0.77 -14.66
N PHE A 367 -26.73 0.46 -14.71
CA PHE A 367 -25.86 1.02 -13.70
C PHE A 367 -26.17 2.51 -13.51
N SER A 368 -25.89 3.00 -12.31
CA SER A 368 -26.15 4.39 -11.93
C SER A 368 -24.87 5.20 -11.91
N ILE A 369 -24.98 6.46 -12.30
CA ILE A 369 -23.98 7.49 -12.02
C ILE A 369 -24.30 8.04 -10.62
N ALA A 370 -23.40 7.77 -9.67
CA ALA A 370 -23.49 8.19 -8.29
C ALA A 370 -22.87 9.58 -8.09
N PRO A 371 -23.21 10.29 -6.99
CA PRO A 371 -22.55 11.54 -6.65
C PRO A 371 -21.03 11.40 -6.57
N VAL A 372 -20.29 12.48 -6.88
CA VAL A 372 -18.83 12.50 -6.77
C VAL A 372 -18.42 12.13 -5.36
N ARG A 373 -17.42 11.25 -5.27
CA ARG A 373 -16.77 10.84 -4.02
C ARG A 373 -15.28 11.18 -4.10
N GLN A 374 -14.75 11.75 -3.04
CA GLN A 374 -13.31 11.83 -2.85
C GLN A 374 -12.83 10.57 -2.14
N VAL A 375 -11.83 9.88 -2.70
CA VAL A 375 -11.10 8.83 -1.99
C VAL A 375 -9.73 9.37 -1.65
N VAL A 376 -9.28 9.19 -0.41
CA VAL A 376 -7.97 9.64 0.05
C VAL A 376 -7.17 8.45 0.57
N PHE A 377 -6.03 8.19 -0.07
CA PHE A 377 -5.05 7.21 0.35
C PHE A 377 -4.04 7.85 1.32
N LEU A 378 -4.02 7.35 2.55
CA LEU A 378 -3.09 7.73 3.60
C LEU A 378 -1.89 6.76 3.60
N ASP A 379 -0.78 7.21 3.03
CA ASP A 379 0.45 6.46 2.87
C ASP A 379 1.41 6.75 4.03
N PHE A 380 1.31 5.93 5.07
CA PHE A 380 2.22 5.96 6.22
C PHE A 380 3.58 5.39 5.81
N ARG A 381 4.55 6.28 5.58
CA ARG A 381 5.88 5.93 5.09
C ARG A 381 6.69 5.17 6.16
N PRO A 382 7.71 4.39 5.77
CA PRO A 382 8.60 3.75 6.75
C PRO A 382 9.18 4.75 7.77
N THR A 383 9.54 5.95 7.32
CA THR A 383 10.05 7.03 8.17
C THR A 383 9.06 7.52 9.23
N TYR A 384 7.75 7.42 8.97
CA TYR A 384 6.72 7.74 9.98
C TYR A 384 6.80 6.75 11.16
N VAL A 385 6.89 5.44 10.86
CA VAL A 385 7.00 4.40 11.89
C VAL A 385 8.30 4.57 12.69
N GLU A 386 9.38 4.96 12.00
CA GLU A 386 10.65 5.26 12.65
C GLU A 386 10.54 6.45 13.61
N SER A 387 9.89 7.55 13.22
CA SER A 387 9.76 8.71 14.11
C SER A 387 8.85 8.47 15.32
N LEU A 388 7.96 7.45 15.30
CA LEU A 388 7.25 7.03 16.52
C LEU A 388 8.19 6.56 17.64
N ARG A 389 9.44 6.18 17.32
CA ARG A 389 10.47 5.88 18.34
C ARG A 389 10.84 7.11 19.14
N ALA A 390 10.88 8.29 18.52
CA ALA A 390 11.19 9.54 19.24
C ALA A 390 10.14 9.81 20.33
N PHE A 391 8.89 9.39 20.12
CA PHE A 391 7.81 9.47 21.11
C PHE A 391 7.76 8.27 22.07
N GLY A 392 8.54 7.21 21.83
CA GLY A 392 8.45 5.94 22.57
C GLY A 392 7.19 5.12 22.25
N LEU A 393 6.54 5.36 21.10
CA LEU A 393 5.22 4.82 20.73
C LEU A 393 5.24 3.83 19.56
N ARG A 394 6.42 3.41 19.06
CA ARG A 394 6.53 2.49 17.90
C ARG A 394 5.69 1.22 18.08
N ALA A 395 5.67 0.63 19.28
CA ALA A 395 4.94 -0.60 19.57
C ALA A 395 3.40 -0.46 19.50
N VAL A 396 2.87 0.78 19.48
CA VAL A 396 1.43 1.08 19.37
C VAL A 396 1.09 1.82 18.08
N ASP A 397 1.94 1.71 17.05
CA ASP A 397 1.72 2.31 15.72
C ASP A 397 0.29 2.11 15.21
N SER A 398 -0.20 0.86 15.19
CA SER A 398 -1.55 0.54 14.73
C SER A 398 -2.64 1.33 15.46
N LYS A 399 -2.48 1.57 16.77
CA LYS A 399 -3.41 2.34 17.58
C LYS A 399 -3.35 3.84 17.31
N VAL A 400 -2.16 4.38 17.02
CA VAL A 400 -2.02 5.76 16.56
C VAL A 400 -2.73 5.94 15.21
N ARG A 401 -2.53 5.01 14.25
CA ARG A 401 -3.19 5.05 12.93
C ARG A 401 -4.72 4.94 13.03
N GLU A 402 -5.22 4.03 13.87
CA GLU A 402 -6.66 3.92 14.16
C GLU A 402 -7.23 5.26 14.64
N ARG A 403 -6.51 5.96 15.53
CA ARG A 403 -6.94 7.28 16.01
C ARG A 403 -6.86 8.36 14.92
N VAL A 404 -5.80 8.37 14.11
CA VAL A 404 -5.66 9.30 12.97
C VAL A 404 -6.85 9.19 12.02
N LEU A 405 -7.23 7.95 11.65
CA LEU A 405 -8.40 7.68 10.81
C LEU A 405 -9.69 8.21 11.46
N ALA A 406 -9.91 7.90 12.74
CA ALA A 406 -11.10 8.38 13.45
C ALA A 406 -11.21 9.90 13.48
N VAL A 407 -10.08 10.62 13.55
CA VAL A 407 -10.04 12.09 13.54
C VAL A 407 -10.43 12.65 12.18
N VAL A 408 -9.87 12.11 11.08
CA VAL A 408 -10.20 12.59 9.73
C VAL A 408 -11.61 12.20 9.30
N ASP A 409 -12.07 10.99 9.63
CA ASP A 409 -13.45 10.55 9.37
C ASP A 409 -14.47 11.48 10.05
N ARG A 410 -14.20 11.86 11.30
CA ARG A 410 -15.04 12.79 12.05
C ARG A 410 -15.00 14.19 11.45
N ALA A 411 -13.84 14.69 11.02
CA ALA A 411 -13.70 16.04 10.46
C ALA A 411 -14.56 16.23 9.20
N TYR A 412 -14.69 15.18 8.39
CA TYR A 412 -15.44 15.21 7.11
C TYR A 412 -16.78 14.47 7.16
N GLN A 413 -17.30 14.21 8.35
CA GLN A 413 -18.59 13.56 8.51
C GLN A 413 -19.70 14.30 7.74
N GLY A 414 -20.50 13.56 6.97
CA GLY A 414 -21.59 14.10 6.15
C GLY A 414 -21.14 14.72 4.82
N VAL A 415 -19.87 14.58 4.45
CA VAL A 415 -19.32 14.86 3.11
C VAL A 415 -19.03 13.52 2.42
N ASN A 416 -19.18 13.41 1.10
CA ASN A 416 -18.96 12.15 0.39
C ASN A 416 -17.46 11.90 0.18
N MET A 417 -16.76 11.56 1.26
CA MET A 417 -15.35 11.25 1.26
C MET A 417 -15.06 9.96 2.02
N GLU A 418 -14.02 9.27 1.58
CA GLU A 418 -13.56 8.00 2.14
C GLU A 418 -12.04 8.01 2.34
N PHE A 419 -11.58 7.61 3.51
CA PHE A 419 -10.16 7.47 3.83
C PHE A 419 -9.74 6.01 3.83
N ARG A 420 -8.58 5.71 3.23
CA ARG A 420 -8.03 4.36 3.16
C ARG A 420 -6.55 4.37 3.48
N THR A 421 -6.07 3.29 4.10
CA THR A 421 -4.64 3.06 4.41
C THR A 421 -3.97 2.08 3.45
N SER A 422 -4.73 1.57 2.48
CA SER A 422 -4.22 0.85 1.31
C SER A 422 -4.52 1.65 0.04
N ALA A 423 -3.63 1.58 -0.94
CA ALA A 423 -3.83 2.21 -2.22
C ALA A 423 -5.13 1.68 -2.88
N PRO A 424 -6.05 2.54 -3.33
CA PRO A 424 -7.28 2.12 -4.00
C PRO A 424 -6.98 1.38 -5.31
N ASP A 425 -7.68 0.27 -5.55
CA ASP A 425 -7.65 -0.50 -6.80
C ASP A 425 -8.96 -0.37 -7.61
N ASP A 426 -9.98 0.22 -7.00
CA ASP A 426 -11.32 0.51 -7.52
C ASP A 426 -11.51 1.98 -7.95
N TYR A 427 -10.55 2.86 -7.67
CA TYR A 427 -10.53 4.25 -8.15
C TYR A 427 -9.24 4.55 -8.92
N ALA A 428 -9.37 5.23 -10.06
CA ALA A 428 -8.25 5.79 -10.80
C ALA A 428 -7.92 7.22 -10.33
N LEU A 429 -8.94 7.97 -9.90
CA LEU A 429 -8.77 9.31 -9.32
C LEU A 429 -8.97 9.20 -7.81
N PHE A 430 -7.89 9.37 -7.07
CA PHE A 430 -7.89 9.46 -5.61
C PHE A 430 -6.73 10.34 -5.16
N SER A 431 -6.90 11.04 -4.04
CA SER A 431 -5.85 11.87 -3.48
C SER A 431 -4.87 10.99 -2.69
N HIS A 432 -3.59 11.29 -2.76
CA HIS A 432 -2.52 10.53 -2.11
C HIS A 432 -1.79 11.45 -1.13
N VAL A 433 -1.88 11.13 0.16
CA VAL A 433 -1.22 11.91 1.22
C VAL A 433 -0.16 11.05 1.89
N GLU A 434 1.08 11.53 1.90
CA GLU A 434 2.19 10.85 2.53
C GLU A 434 2.39 11.35 3.98
N LEU A 435 2.48 10.42 4.93
CA LEU A 435 2.84 10.70 6.30
C LEU A 435 4.29 10.29 6.54
N HIS A 436 5.12 11.28 6.87
CA HIS A 436 6.56 11.18 7.01
C HIS A 436 7.00 11.35 8.47
N GLY A 437 8.27 11.04 8.71
CA GLY A 437 8.93 11.28 9.99
C GLY A 437 9.37 12.73 10.12
N THR A 438 10.54 13.04 9.56
CA THR A 438 11.15 14.38 9.52
C THR A 438 10.50 15.28 8.47
N ASP A 439 10.47 16.60 8.71
CA ASP A 439 10.19 17.61 7.69
C ASP A 439 11.38 17.77 6.72
N PRO A 440 11.28 17.32 5.45
CA PRO A 440 12.37 17.41 4.48
C PRO A 440 12.67 18.85 4.06
N ASN A 441 11.75 19.79 4.30
CA ASN A 441 11.98 21.21 4.00
C ASN A 441 12.89 21.87 5.06
N GLY A 442 13.04 21.27 6.24
CA GLY A 442 13.85 21.81 7.34
C GLY A 442 13.29 23.11 7.92
N GLN A 443 11.98 23.34 7.80
CA GLN A 443 11.30 24.56 8.22
C GLN A 443 10.50 24.37 9.52
N GLY A 444 10.40 23.13 10.01
CA GLY A 444 9.61 22.81 11.21
C GLY A 444 8.12 22.81 10.92
N LEU A 445 7.72 22.54 9.67
CA LEU A 445 6.31 22.41 9.30
C LEU A 445 5.74 21.13 9.92
N PHE A 446 4.49 21.18 10.39
CA PHE A 446 3.76 19.97 10.83
C PHE A 446 3.14 19.22 9.65
N GLY A 447 2.72 19.96 8.63
CA GLY A 447 2.22 19.46 7.37
C GLY A 447 2.36 20.53 6.29
N TYR A 448 2.25 20.11 5.04
CA TYR A 448 2.23 21.02 3.90
C TYR A 448 1.54 20.40 2.69
N ASP A 449 0.50 21.04 2.20
CA ASP A 449 -0.03 20.85 0.86
C ASP A 449 0.88 21.55 -0.16
N ASN A 450 1.57 20.76 -1.00
CA ASN A 450 2.44 21.24 -2.07
C ASN A 450 1.78 21.19 -3.45
N THR A 451 0.45 21.05 -3.54
CA THR A 451 -0.25 20.98 -4.82
C THR A 451 -0.46 22.36 -5.47
N PRO A 452 -0.42 22.46 -6.81
CA PRO A 452 -0.61 23.75 -7.49
C PRO A 452 -2.08 24.19 -7.44
N GLY A 453 -2.36 25.44 -7.08
CA GLY A 453 -3.75 25.93 -7.04
C GLY A 453 -4.57 25.39 -5.86
N LYS A 454 -3.89 25.00 -4.78
CA LYS A 454 -4.51 24.80 -3.47
C LYS A 454 -5.22 26.08 -2.98
N ASP A 455 -6.10 25.92 -1.99
CA ASP A 455 -6.78 27.01 -1.26
C ASP A 455 -7.86 27.79 -2.03
N ASP A 456 -7.97 27.63 -3.36
CA ASP A 456 -8.99 28.28 -4.18
C ASP A 456 -9.63 27.30 -5.18
N ASN A 457 -10.89 26.94 -4.91
CA ASN A 457 -11.79 26.23 -5.84
C ASN A 457 -11.22 24.94 -6.47
N ASN A 458 -10.32 24.26 -5.76
CA ASN A 458 -9.73 23.04 -6.25
C ASN A 458 -10.69 21.85 -6.11
N VAL A 459 -11.14 21.34 -7.25
CA VAL A 459 -12.06 20.20 -7.34
C VAL A 459 -11.40 18.95 -7.95
N ARG A 460 -10.06 18.93 -8.02
CA ARG A 460 -9.32 17.75 -8.47
C ARG A 460 -9.48 16.62 -7.46
N LEU A 461 -9.62 15.40 -7.97
CA LEU A 461 -9.81 14.21 -7.13
C LEU A 461 -8.52 13.40 -6.92
N TYR A 462 -7.41 13.85 -7.52
CA TYR A 462 -6.17 13.08 -7.68
C TYR A 462 -4.92 13.81 -7.14
N ASP A 463 -5.11 14.71 -6.19
CA ASP A 463 -4.02 15.51 -5.66
C ASP A 463 -3.04 14.67 -4.84
N ARG A 464 -1.74 15.00 -4.96
CA ARG A 464 -0.69 14.32 -4.22
C ARG A 464 -0.02 15.28 -3.24
N LEU A 465 -0.27 15.05 -1.96
CA LEU A 465 0.32 15.77 -0.84
C LEU A 465 1.48 14.91 -0.32
N GLY A 466 2.62 15.01 -0.99
CA GLY A 466 3.74 14.10 -0.78
C GLY A 466 4.83 14.29 -1.81
N GLY A 467 6.03 13.79 -1.52
CA GLY A 467 7.20 13.94 -2.40
C GLY A 467 7.53 15.40 -2.77
N VAL A 468 8.36 15.57 -3.79
CA VAL A 468 8.78 16.90 -4.30
C VAL A 468 7.85 17.38 -5.40
N ASN A 469 7.35 18.61 -5.29
CA ASN A 469 6.73 19.34 -6.38
C ASN A 469 7.66 20.45 -6.90
N ALA A 470 8.23 20.23 -8.08
CA ALA A 470 9.15 21.18 -8.70
C ALA A 470 8.48 22.49 -9.13
N ALA A 471 7.19 22.48 -9.48
CA ALA A 471 6.47 23.69 -9.85
C ALA A 471 6.30 24.62 -8.64
N THR A 472 5.85 24.05 -7.51
CA THR A 472 5.72 24.77 -6.23
C THR A 472 7.05 25.36 -5.75
N GLN A 473 8.16 24.65 -5.94
CA GLN A 473 9.51 25.17 -5.64
C GLN A 473 9.91 26.34 -6.55
N GLN A 474 9.57 26.28 -7.84
CA GLN A 474 9.85 27.36 -8.79
C GLN A 474 9.13 28.66 -8.41
N ASP A 475 7.95 28.53 -7.79
CA ASP A 475 7.16 29.64 -7.27
C ASP A 475 7.66 30.16 -5.90
N GLY A 476 8.75 29.57 -5.36
CA GLY A 476 9.42 30.03 -4.14
C GLY A 476 8.87 29.45 -2.84
N TYR A 477 7.97 28.46 -2.92
CA TYR A 477 7.36 27.79 -1.78
C TYR A 477 8.09 26.48 -1.41
N PRO A 478 7.86 25.91 -0.20
CA PRO A 478 8.35 24.58 0.16
C PRO A 478 7.96 23.54 -0.89
N GLY A 479 8.91 22.69 -1.26
CA GLY A 479 8.69 21.72 -2.34
C GLY A 479 8.15 20.39 -1.88
N PHE A 480 8.43 20.00 -0.64
CA PHE A 480 8.00 18.73 -0.08
C PHE A 480 6.67 18.88 0.63
N GLY A 481 5.68 18.09 0.20
CA GLY A 481 4.39 17.99 0.86
C GLY A 481 4.27 16.76 1.75
N GLY A 482 3.19 16.70 2.52
CA GLY A 482 2.87 15.61 3.44
C GLY A 482 2.70 16.07 4.89
N VAL A 483 2.57 15.13 5.81
CA VAL A 483 2.51 15.37 7.27
C VAL A 483 3.80 14.90 7.92
N PHE A 484 4.42 15.72 8.77
CA PHE A 484 5.74 15.49 9.35
C PHE A 484 5.65 15.28 10.86
N VAL A 485 5.60 14.01 11.28
CA VAL A 485 5.27 13.63 12.66
C VAL A 485 6.33 14.04 13.66
N GLU A 486 7.61 14.02 13.29
CA GLU A 486 8.70 14.41 14.18
C GLU A 486 8.64 15.91 14.52
N SER A 487 8.17 16.75 13.60
CA SER A 487 8.00 18.19 13.83
C SER A 487 7.02 18.47 14.98
N LEU A 488 6.06 17.58 15.26
CA LEU A 488 5.12 17.73 16.37
C LEU A 488 5.81 17.71 17.75
N MET A 489 7.05 17.19 17.84
CA MET A 489 7.88 17.35 19.05
C MET A 489 8.13 18.82 19.39
N GLY A 490 7.97 19.75 18.44
CA GLY A 490 8.08 21.18 18.69
C GLY A 490 7.10 21.71 19.74
N PHE A 491 6.03 20.98 20.06
CA PHE A 491 5.13 21.31 21.17
C PHE A 491 5.69 20.97 22.56
N SER A 492 6.79 20.22 22.64
CA SER A 492 7.52 19.95 23.88
C SER A 492 8.23 21.20 24.39
N LEU A 493 8.32 21.38 25.71
CA LEU A 493 9.22 22.39 26.27
C LEU A 493 10.70 22.01 26.10
N ASP A 494 10.97 20.73 25.85
CA ASP A 494 12.29 20.14 25.66
C ASP A 494 12.29 19.16 24.48
N PRO A 495 12.17 19.65 23.23
CA PRO A 495 12.03 18.82 22.03
C PRO A 495 13.29 18.00 21.68
N GLY A 496 14.40 18.23 22.39
CA GLY A 496 15.66 17.55 22.16
C GLY A 496 16.25 17.88 20.79
N ARG A 497 16.76 16.85 20.10
CA ARG A 497 17.33 16.97 18.75
C ARG A 497 16.30 16.84 17.62
N TRP A 498 15.06 16.50 17.96
CA TRP A 498 14.04 16.03 17.02
C TRP A 498 13.29 17.18 16.34
N ALA A 499 13.09 18.29 17.05
CA ALA A 499 12.41 19.46 16.50
C ALA A 499 12.90 20.76 17.14
N MET A 500 12.57 21.88 16.50
CA MET A 500 12.63 23.20 17.14
C MET A 500 11.35 23.43 17.94
N GLN A 501 11.48 24.04 19.11
CA GLN A 501 10.33 24.46 19.91
C GLN A 501 9.50 25.50 19.14
N VAL A 502 8.19 25.33 19.12
CA VAL A 502 7.25 26.29 18.50
C VAL A 502 6.68 27.26 19.54
N PRO A 503 6.19 28.45 19.14
CA PRO A 503 5.57 29.41 20.06
C PRO A 503 4.41 28.86 20.91
N GLY A 504 3.73 27.81 20.45
CA GLY A 504 2.64 27.11 21.15
C GLY A 504 3.05 25.89 21.97
N ALA A 505 4.34 25.73 22.31
CA ALA A 505 4.81 24.64 23.16
C ALA A 505 4.23 24.70 24.57
N ASP A 506 3.92 23.54 25.15
CA ASP A 506 3.10 23.43 26.34
C ASP A 506 3.57 22.30 27.27
N PRO A 507 3.67 22.53 28.60
CA PRO A 507 4.12 21.50 29.55
C PRO A 507 3.23 20.26 29.61
N GLU A 508 1.95 20.34 29.18
CA GLU A 508 1.08 19.17 29.12
C GLU A 508 1.54 18.17 28.05
N PHE A 509 2.16 18.63 26.97
CA PHE A 509 2.79 17.75 25.98
C PHE A 509 3.84 16.84 26.67
N ASP A 510 4.72 17.45 27.46
CA ASP A 510 5.79 16.74 28.15
C ASP A 510 5.23 15.74 29.16
N LYS A 511 4.19 16.11 29.92
CA LYS A 511 3.53 15.19 30.85
C LYS A 511 2.95 13.94 30.17
N ILE A 512 2.51 14.07 28.91
CA ILE A 512 1.95 12.97 28.14
C ILE A 512 3.04 12.08 27.54
N PHE A 513 4.10 12.67 26.98
CA PHE A 513 5.10 11.92 26.20
C PHE A 513 6.40 11.60 26.95
N ASP A 514 6.88 12.45 27.87
CA ASP A 514 8.13 12.19 28.62
C ASP A 514 8.15 10.84 29.35
N PRO A 515 7.04 10.28 29.88
CA PRO A 515 7.03 8.92 30.44
C PRO A 515 7.48 7.81 29.48
N PHE A 516 7.43 8.06 28.16
CA PHE A 516 7.76 7.10 27.11
C PHE A 516 9.06 7.46 26.37
N ARG A 517 9.48 8.72 26.43
CA ARG A 517 10.66 9.25 25.73
C ARG A 517 11.96 8.80 26.40
N SER A 518 12.75 7.99 25.70
CA SER A 518 14.04 7.50 26.21
C SER A 518 15.08 8.59 26.39
N ASP A 519 14.98 9.70 25.63
CA ASP A 519 15.82 10.90 25.79
C ASP A 519 15.46 11.73 27.04
N ARG A 520 14.38 11.35 27.75
CA ARG A 520 13.84 12.03 28.94
C ARG A 520 13.69 11.09 30.14
N ASP A 521 14.54 10.06 30.20
CA ASP A 521 14.50 8.99 31.21
C ASP A 521 13.17 8.19 31.26
N GLY A 522 12.33 8.34 30.22
CA GLY A 522 11.10 7.59 30.03
C GLY A 522 11.37 6.15 29.56
N ARG A 523 10.33 5.31 29.65
CA ARG A 523 10.35 3.93 29.17
C ARG A 523 9.40 3.77 28.00
N ALA A 524 9.97 3.62 26.80
CA ALA A 524 9.24 3.33 25.57
C ALA A 524 8.26 2.16 25.74
N ILE A 525 7.16 2.19 25.02
CA ILE A 525 6.17 1.11 25.02
C ILE A 525 6.80 -0.11 24.35
N SER A 526 6.70 -1.27 25.00
CA SER A 526 7.15 -2.56 24.46
C SER A 526 6.05 -3.60 24.49
N SER A 527 6.31 -4.79 23.95
CA SER A 527 5.39 -5.94 23.97
C SER A 527 4.97 -6.34 25.38
N SER A 528 5.83 -6.13 26.39
CA SER A 528 5.50 -6.41 27.81
C SER A 528 4.41 -5.51 28.38
N ASP A 529 4.16 -4.36 27.74
CA ASP A 529 3.11 -3.42 28.15
C ASP A 529 1.75 -3.76 27.56
N SER A 530 1.61 -4.91 26.87
CA SER A 530 0.37 -5.33 26.20
C SER A 530 -0.19 -4.25 25.25
N PRO A 531 0.55 -3.81 24.22
CA PRO A 531 0.17 -2.69 23.35
C PRO A 531 -1.18 -2.88 22.65
N GLY A 532 -1.61 -4.13 22.43
CA GLY A 532 -2.95 -4.45 21.91
C GLY A 532 -4.11 -4.13 22.87
N ALA A 533 -3.83 -3.87 24.15
CA ALA A 533 -4.81 -3.54 25.18
C ALA A 533 -5.07 -2.03 25.35
N VAL A 534 -4.37 -1.17 24.58
CA VAL A 534 -4.64 0.28 24.54
C VAL A 534 -6.10 0.52 24.16
N ARG A 535 -6.78 1.35 24.94
CA ARG A 535 -8.20 1.68 24.77
C ARG A 535 -8.34 2.93 23.90
N ALA A 536 -9.32 2.90 23.00
CA ALA A 536 -9.70 4.09 22.25
C ALA A 536 -10.43 5.09 23.17
N LEU A 537 -9.83 6.25 23.41
CA LEU A 537 -10.46 7.33 24.18
C LEU A 537 -11.39 8.15 23.27
N GLY A 538 -12.55 8.54 23.82
CA GLY A 538 -13.53 9.41 23.16
C GLY A 538 -13.29 10.91 23.39
N SER A 539 -12.62 11.27 24.49
CA SER A 539 -12.25 12.66 24.84
C SER A 539 -10.93 12.68 25.61
N GLY A 540 -10.31 13.86 25.68
CA GLY A 540 -9.07 14.11 26.42
C GLY A 540 -9.26 14.48 27.88
N ASP A 541 -10.47 14.39 28.43
CA ASP A 541 -10.79 14.85 29.80
C ASP A 541 -10.02 14.12 30.90
N THR A 542 -9.55 12.91 30.61
CA THR A 542 -8.74 12.09 31.52
C THR A 542 -7.25 12.22 31.27
N CYS A 543 -6.82 13.13 30.40
CA CYS A 543 -5.43 13.34 30.02
C CYS A 543 -4.90 14.69 30.56
N PRO A 544 -3.64 14.73 31.05
CA PRO A 544 -2.72 13.61 31.22
C PRO A 544 -3.18 12.64 32.33
N ALA A 545 -2.86 11.35 32.15
CA ALA A 545 -3.16 10.32 33.14
C ALA A 545 -2.22 10.41 34.36
N ALA A 546 -2.63 9.79 35.47
CA ALA A 546 -1.80 9.68 36.67
C ALA A 546 -0.49 8.91 36.39
N SER A 547 0.60 9.30 37.05
CA SER A 547 1.95 8.76 36.78
C SER A 547 2.13 7.28 37.13
N ASP A 548 1.22 6.70 37.93
CA ASP A 548 1.24 5.31 38.37
C ASP A 548 0.31 4.39 37.54
N ASP A 549 -0.42 4.93 36.55
CA ASP A 549 -1.27 4.18 35.64
C ASP A 549 -0.71 4.19 34.21
N ARG A 550 0.23 3.27 33.96
CA ARG A 550 0.87 3.16 32.65
C ARG A 550 -0.11 2.88 31.51
N GLY A 551 -1.16 2.10 31.76
CA GLY A 551 -2.17 1.80 30.75
C GLY A 551 -2.90 3.08 30.33
N ALA A 552 -3.35 3.89 31.29
CA ALA A 552 -3.97 5.17 30.99
C ALA A 552 -3.00 6.19 30.37
N GLN A 553 -1.72 6.17 30.73
CA GLN A 553 -0.70 6.99 30.06
C GLN A 553 -0.57 6.62 28.57
N MET A 554 -0.58 5.31 28.25
CA MET A 554 -0.53 4.83 26.86
C MET A 554 -1.77 5.27 26.08
N ASP A 555 -2.96 5.14 26.70
CA ASP A 555 -4.23 5.60 26.11
C ASP A 555 -4.19 7.10 25.77
N CYS A 556 -3.68 7.93 26.69
CA CYS A 556 -3.53 9.37 26.48
C CYS A 556 -2.51 9.72 25.39
N ALA A 557 -1.35 9.06 25.37
CA ALA A 557 -0.32 9.32 24.37
C ALA A 557 -0.80 8.97 22.95
N VAL A 558 -1.51 7.85 22.79
CA VAL A 558 -2.13 7.45 21.51
C VAL A 558 -3.22 8.43 21.11
N PHE A 559 -4.11 8.82 22.04
CA PHE A 559 -5.18 9.78 21.78
C PHE A 559 -4.62 11.12 21.29
N VAL A 560 -3.66 11.69 22.02
CA VAL A 560 -3.09 13.01 21.72
C VAL A 560 -2.29 12.98 20.43
N LEU A 561 -1.38 12.02 20.24
CA LEU A 561 -0.59 11.97 19.01
C LEU A 561 -1.47 11.74 17.78
N GLY A 562 -2.47 10.86 17.89
CA GLY A 562 -3.44 10.64 16.82
C GLY A 562 -4.26 11.89 16.48
N ASN A 563 -4.62 12.72 17.46
CA ASN A 563 -5.30 14.00 17.25
C ASN A 563 -4.39 15.01 16.53
N LEU A 564 -3.14 15.15 16.97
CA LEU A 564 -2.20 16.07 16.34
C LEU A 564 -1.97 15.72 14.87
N ILE A 565 -1.74 14.43 14.58
CA ILE A 565 -1.50 13.95 13.21
C ILE A 565 -2.78 14.05 12.38
N GLY A 566 -3.91 13.51 12.88
CA GLY A 566 -5.17 13.50 12.15
C GLY A 566 -5.75 14.90 11.90
N GLY A 567 -5.60 15.81 12.87
CA GLY A 567 -6.03 17.20 12.71
C GLY A 567 -5.17 17.96 11.70
N THR A 568 -3.85 17.73 11.70
CA THR A 568 -2.94 18.29 10.68
C THR A 568 -3.28 17.72 9.30
N LEU A 569 -3.49 16.41 9.21
CA LEU A 569 -3.90 15.76 7.97
C LEU A 569 -5.22 16.32 7.41
N ALA A 570 -6.24 16.47 8.26
CA ALA A 570 -7.53 17.05 7.84
C ALA A 570 -7.38 18.50 7.35
N HIS A 571 -6.49 19.28 7.97
CA HIS A 571 -6.18 20.65 7.56
C HIS A 571 -5.54 20.69 6.16
N GLU A 572 -4.49 19.91 5.92
CA GLU A 572 -3.82 19.89 4.60
C GLU A 572 -4.72 19.36 3.49
N ILE A 573 -5.59 18.38 3.78
CA ILE A 573 -6.60 17.93 2.82
C ILE A 573 -7.61 19.04 2.55
N GLY A 574 -7.95 19.85 3.56
CA GLY A 574 -8.76 21.05 3.38
C GLY A 574 -8.18 21.98 2.32
N HIS A 575 -6.90 22.33 2.44
CA HIS A 575 -6.17 23.14 1.44
C HIS A 575 -6.28 22.54 0.03
N SER A 576 -6.09 21.22 -0.09
CA SER A 576 -6.18 20.53 -1.39
C SER A 576 -7.60 20.56 -1.98
N LEU A 577 -8.64 20.66 -1.16
CA LEU A 577 -10.02 20.78 -1.61
C LEU A 577 -10.43 22.25 -1.86
N GLY A 578 -9.46 23.17 -1.89
CA GLY A 578 -9.72 24.60 -2.09
C GLY A 578 -10.30 25.28 -0.86
N LEU A 579 -10.06 24.75 0.34
CA LEU A 579 -10.45 25.37 1.60
C LEU A 579 -9.33 26.22 2.19
N ALA A 580 -9.69 27.46 2.46
CA ALA A 580 -9.02 28.46 3.28
C ALA A 580 -9.91 29.71 3.26
N ASN A 581 -10.44 29.99 2.07
CA ASN A 581 -11.42 31.03 1.79
C ASN A 581 -12.14 30.72 0.46
N PRO A 582 -13.14 29.81 0.43
CA PRO A 582 -13.71 29.30 -0.82
C PRO A 582 -14.38 30.36 -1.72
N ASN A 583 -14.50 31.62 -1.25
CA ASN A 583 -15.11 32.74 -1.97
C ASN A 583 -14.25 34.03 -1.97
N ALA A 584 -12.99 34.00 -1.53
CA ALA A 584 -12.08 35.16 -1.54
C ALA A 584 -10.59 34.75 -1.52
N GLU A 585 -9.68 35.73 -1.69
CA GLU A 585 -8.22 35.48 -1.67
C GLU A 585 -7.74 35.18 -0.23
N GLY A 586 -7.01 34.07 -0.02
CA GLY A 586 -6.41 33.73 1.27
C GLY A 586 -5.91 32.29 1.37
N PHE A 587 -5.09 32.02 2.39
CA PHE A 587 -4.53 30.68 2.67
C PHE A 587 -5.01 30.08 4.01
N HIS A 588 -5.68 30.88 4.85
CA HIS A 588 -6.30 30.45 6.11
C HIS A 588 -7.50 31.35 6.40
N ASN A 589 -8.35 30.96 7.36
CA ASN A 589 -9.37 31.86 7.89
C ASN A 589 -8.72 33.08 8.56
N ASN A 590 -9.41 34.21 8.53
CA ASN A 590 -9.00 35.38 9.29
C ASN A 590 -9.39 35.20 10.77
N GLY A 591 -8.44 35.37 11.67
CA GLY A 591 -8.65 35.25 13.12
C GLY A 591 -8.20 33.89 13.69
N ASP A 592 -8.50 33.70 14.97
CA ASP A 592 -8.18 32.52 15.78
C ASP A 592 -9.40 32.20 16.63
N GLU A 593 -10.39 31.52 16.03
CA GLU A 593 -11.62 31.16 16.72
C GLU A 593 -11.53 29.73 17.25
N PRO A 594 -12.03 29.45 18.48
CA PRO A 594 -11.85 28.15 19.10
C PRO A 594 -12.27 26.97 18.22
N ASN A 595 -11.35 26.03 18.04
CA ASN A 595 -11.54 24.77 17.31
C ASN A 595 -11.80 24.94 15.80
N ARG A 596 -11.47 26.08 15.18
CA ARG A 596 -11.60 26.20 13.72
C ARG A 596 -10.47 25.43 13.04
N LEU A 597 -10.83 24.45 12.21
CA LEU A 597 -9.86 23.51 11.64
C LEU A 597 -8.86 24.20 10.70
N MET A 598 -9.32 25.18 9.91
CA MET A 598 -8.54 25.88 8.88
C MET A 598 -7.92 27.20 9.36
N ASP A 599 -7.82 27.43 10.67
CA ASP A 599 -7.01 28.53 11.23
C ASP A 599 -5.51 28.26 11.06
N SER A 600 -4.71 29.32 11.07
CA SER A 600 -3.27 29.21 10.82
C SER A 600 -2.58 28.25 11.78
N GLY A 601 -1.57 27.56 11.25
CA GLY A 601 -0.75 26.63 12.00
C GLY A 601 -0.24 27.18 13.35
N GLY A 602 0.20 28.45 13.35
CA GLY A 602 0.74 29.13 14.52
C GLY A 602 -0.28 29.67 15.52
N ASP A 603 -1.55 29.77 15.11
CA ASP A 603 -2.63 30.33 15.92
C ASP A 603 -3.31 29.24 16.76
N ARG A 604 -3.32 27.99 16.29
CA ARG A 604 -3.92 26.85 17.00
C ARG A 604 -2.96 26.22 18.02
N PRO A 605 -3.15 26.41 19.34
CA PRO A 605 -2.23 25.92 20.37
C PRO A 605 -2.30 24.39 20.56
N PHE A 606 -1.29 23.83 21.25
CA PHE A 606 -1.21 22.39 21.54
C PHE A 606 -2.49 21.82 22.15
N LEU A 607 -3.00 22.44 23.23
CA LEU A 607 -4.15 21.92 23.98
C LEU A 607 -5.40 21.78 23.11
N GLU A 608 -5.60 22.70 22.17
CA GLU A 608 -6.72 22.67 21.22
C GLU A 608 -6.53 21.53 20.22
N ARG A 609 -5.37 21.44 19.58
CA ARG A 609 -5.04 20.37 18.63
C ARG A 609 -5.08 18.98 19.27
N ALA A 610 -4.76 18.90 20.55
CA ALA A 610 -4.75 17.67 21.34
C ALA A 610 -6.14 17.29 21.89
N GLU A 611 -7.15 18.16 21.81
CA GLU A 611 -8.49 17.99 22.40
C GLU A 611 -8.45 17.78 23.92
N LEU A 612 -7.64 18.58 24.62
CA LEU A 612 -7.43 18.50 26.07
C LEU A 612 -8.20 19.58 26.82
N MET A 613 -8.42 19.34 28.12
CA MET A 613 -9.00 20.34 29.05
C MET A 613 -10.37 20.90 28.63
N GLY A 614 -11.21 20.06 28.03
CA GLY A 614 -12.53 20.46 27.55
C GLY A 614 -12.53 21.21 26.22
N LEU A 615 -11.37 21.33 25.55
CA LEU A 615 -11.30 21.79 24.17
C LEU A 615 -11.84 20.70 23.23
N GLY A 616 -12.56 21.14 22.20
CA GLY A 616 -13.29 20.28 21.29
C GLY A 616 -12.46 19.87 20.08
N PRO A 617 -12.98 18.96 19.25
CA PRO A 617 -12.35 18.64 17.99
C PRO A 617 -12.34 19.83 17.05
N GLY A 618 -11.28 19.95 16.25
CA GLY A 618 -11.26 20.91 15.13
C GLY A 618 -12.40 20.65 14.14
N VAL A 619 -13.11 21.70 13.75
CA VAL A 619 -14.22 21.65 12.78
C VAL A 619 -14.08 22.73 11.71
N PHE A 620 -14.51 22.41 10.49
CA PHE A 620 -14.72 23.43 9.45
C PHE A 620 -15.80 24.44 9.88
N CYS A 621 -15.62 25.72 9.55
CA CYS A 621 -16.67 26.73 9.74
C CYS A 621 -17.86 26.48 8.80
N ASP A 622 -18.96 27.21 9.02
CA ASP A 622 -20.22 26.97 8.29
C ASP A 622 -20.07 27.09 6.76
N GLU A 623 -19.38 28.11 6.27
CA GLU A 623 -19.20 28.33 4.83
C GLU A 623 -18.28 27.30 4.18
N GLU A 624 -17.20 26.90 4.87
CA GLU A 624 -16.30 25.83 4.42
C GLU A 624 -17.04 24.48 4.33
N TYR A 625 -17.83 24.15 5.34
CA TYR A 625 -18.59 22.90 5.35
C TYR A 625 -19.70 22.89 4.29
N ALA A 626 -20.37 24.03 4.08
CA ALA A 626 -21.34 24.18 3.00
C ALA A 626 -20.69 24.00 1.62
N TYR A 627 -19.50 24.56 1.40
CA TYR A 627 -18.71 24.37 0.19
C TYR A 627 -18.35 22.89 -0.02
N LEU A 628 -17.83 22.20 1.01
CA LEU A 628 -17.53 20.76 0.92
C LEU A 628 -18.75 19.93 0.52
N ARG A 629 -19.92 20.21 1.11
CA ARG A 629 -21.17 19.51 0.76
C ARG A 629 -21.66 19.81 -0.66
N MET A 630 -21.25 20.94 -1.24
CA MET A 630 -21.56 21.29 -2.62
C MET A 630 -20.68 20.49 -3.59
N ILE A 631 -19.37 20.42 -3.36
CA ILE A 631 -18.42 19.77 -4.28
C ILE A 631 -18.32 18.25 -4.08
N LEU A 632 -18.64 17.76 -2.88
CA LEU A 632 -18.65 16.34 -2.50
C LEU A 632 -19.99 15.97 -1.83
N PRO A 633 -21.10 16.01 -2.58
CA PRO A 633 -22.44 15.83 -2.04
C PRO A 633 -22.66 14.43 -1.46
N SER A 634 -23.16 14.36 -0.22
CA SER A 634 -23.57 13.13 0.45
C SER A 634 -25.07 13.12 0.76
N SER A 635 -25.67 11.92 0.73
CA SER A 635 -27.02 11.67 1.23
C SER A 635 -27.11 11.69 2.76
N ASP A 636 -25.98 11.61 3.45
CA ASP A 636 -25.96 11.62 4.91
C ASP A 636 -26.34 13.01 5.44
N PRO A 637 -27.13 13.08 6.53
CA PRO A 637 -27.45 14.34 7.17
C PRO A 637 -26.16 15.00 7.69
N PRO A 638 -26.09 16.35 7.70
CA PRO A 638 -25.04 17.05 8.43
C PRO A 638 -24.96 16.57 9.88
N PRO A 639 -23.75 16.49 10.48
CA PRO A 639 -23.64 16.17 11.89
C PRO A 639 -24.28 17.28 12.73
N ASP A 640 -24.90 16.88 13.85
CA ASP A 640 -25.51 17.80 14.82
C ASP A 640 -24.42 18.44 15.69
N LEU A 641 -23.71 19.41 15.12
CA LEU A 641 -22.65 20.16 15.78
C LEU A 641 -22.74 21.65 15.44
N THR A 642 -22.43 22.51 16.40
CA THR A 642 -22.33 23.96 16.18
C THR A 642 -20.97 24.29 15.57
N ARG A 643 -20.94 24.95 14.41
CA ARG A 643 -19.71 25.39 13.75
C ARG A 643 -19.47 26.88 14.04
N PRO A 644 -18.22 27.32 14.14
CA PRO A 644 -17.91 28.75 14.20
C PRO A 644 -18.22 29.41 12.84
N PRO A 645 -18.53 30.72 12.80
CA PRO A 645 -18.56 31.47 11.55
C PRO A 645 -17.14 31.57 10.96
N CYS A 646 -17.00 31.70 9.64
CA CYS A 646 -15.69 31.97 9.04
C CYS A 646 -15.25 33.44 9.19
N TYR A 647 -16.16 34.38 9.50
CA TYR A 647 -15.95 35.84 9.50
C TYR A 647 -16.52 36.58 10.71
#